data_AF-A0A166SN02-F1
#
_entry.id   AF-A0A166SN02-F1
#
_cell.length_a   1.000
_cell.length_b   1.000
_cell.length_c   1.000
_cell.angle_alpha   90.00
_cell.angle_beta   90.00
_cell.angle_gamma   90.00
#
_symmetry.space_group_name_H-M   'P 1'
#
loop_
_entity.id
_entity.type
_entity.pdbx_description
1 polymer ?
#
loop_
_entity_poly.entity_id
_entity_poly.type
_entity_poly.pdbx_seq_one_letter_code
_entity_poly.pdbx_strand_id
1 'polypeptide(L)'
;MQALWSRAGQAHHCGCKACFNTAGGMMRQSATRATRRKPTFSEMFTACYTSIMGTAAVLDAKRKDERRKDLDRQLEEAKAEFAKVMENAPADTRETAPAGSIANRYKGALRDHKKQQSEIADFFDSLGRTQTWPKAPSRSPEVEMIWAEYGLEPTRRSMSALLGTDYPSLDRLLFEDEALPNIQHRAPKTIRQMKAAENNMQQLVSSLLHGKAVIGSGDTKKIRRDLDKAKHGDCDTQHLQRELAELRQSDYPHYEREVDSGALKKCSADLNRSLRSIFEVAQPSNLRATIMKVCHNLLVSSQPPTIHTYNTLIKGFDAAGLHPLASDVVKSLFQSKLEPTQGTLVCLLNHFKETNDSGKFNNIIERMTGRDCRGIKIRRKLIDEVLEDPQLQRWALLKDVVVTQKYVIERAWFDTQVFAAIIEGMLSFRYLRNAVATVAFGLKLGLTFSLRTMSQLLDHCVRALDPKAALGVLRAFATKPSLVEAVFRRECDQTYLAQRIQNLLDICGITGSSPAAVVPFLQDLPASSMLSGRQRQGMDIARMVRLIEQSRIKLEYFETKLGSIRGCVVDTQLGTEARRVAIEHARHWKHMPKVKNETAADVSDSDKAEQLEPSEGVQRMVLGAVSPNKRTLLQTGGKADPWARLEASGKEGSLRVYGSPLTVCHSRTKLSRCTGCQVVYYCGREHQVADRKAHKHECNQAKEYYKRYLQEESALRNGNESERGWTWDMAVGRFWGITETRDYMQARFGYIGTLMAIDTVDAIEVSLSHQLDMLRLCRGDNMGIRSYTPHSMLRLGRDQETYDFVKWWAMTAEDSHYDWGDMELPYMHLKGEDAFEGVDKFAKRFGSLSHKMAVSLLKVRLYLDLCDLRNVDRAFKGVLPQNVTDNIKQHVVRTDIVGARRDLIENTDGATGPLVKALKKQITTMVKNVKETNSHMWPGMFNPRMLPDELPDAYTMGSREEMTLTWSYSFPAWRENPGSLAVVKMAGGA
;
A
#
# COMPACT_ATOMS: atom_id res chain seq x y z
N MET A 1 -23.65 45.30 41.32
CA MET A 1 -24.61 45.38 40.20
C MET A 1 -24.95 43.95 39.81
N GLN A 2 -25.94 43.35 40.48
CA GLN A 2 -27.34 43.25 40.04
C GLN A 2 -27.55 42.21 38.92
N ALA A 3 -28.47 41.28 39.21
CA ALA A 3 -29.04 40.22 38.37
C ALA A 3 -28.20 38.94 38.23
N LEU A 4 -28.51 37.93 39.05
CA LEU A 4 -29.21 36.70 38.63
C LEU A 4 -29.33 35.73 39.81
N TRP A 5 -30.17 36.12 40.77
CA TRP A 5 -30.92 35.19 41.61
C TRP A 5 -32.36 35.21 41.08
N SER A 6 -32.76 34.19 40.33
CA SER A 6 -34.17 33.83 40.22
C SER A 6 -34.36 32.38 39.73
N ARG A 7 -35.22 31.68 40.49
CA ARG A 7 -35.99 30.48 40.13
C ARG A 7 -35.31 29.11 40.24
N ALA A 8 -35.33 28.63 41.49
CA ALA A 8 -35.69 27.25 41.82
C ALA A 8 -37.23 27.08 41.87
N GLY A 9 -37.71 25.86 41.57
CA GLY A 9 -39.10 25.39 41.61
C GLY A 9 -39.67 25.16 40.20
N GLN A 10 -40.10 23.98 39.76
CA GLN A 10 -40.68 22.82 40.44
C GLN A 10 -40.48 21.56 39.57
N ALA A 11 -40.13 20.41 40.15
CA ALA A 11 -40.48 19.10 39.60
C ALA A 11 -40.50 18.06 40.73
N HIS A 12 -41.61 17.34 40.84
CA HIS A 12 -41.96 16.41 41.92
C HIS A 12 -41.00 15.22 42.03
N HIS A 13 -40.57 14.91 43.25
CA HIS A 13 -39.79 13.72 43.57
C HIS A 13 -40.71 12.56 43.98
N CYS A 14 -40.56 11.40 43.32
CA CYS A 14 -41.22 10.16 43.71
C CYS A 14 -40.42 9.51 44.85
N GLY A 15 -41.09 9.21 45.97
CA GLY A 15 -40.47 8.71 47.19
C GLY A 15 -40.07 7.24 47.11
N CYS A 16 -39.01 6.89 46.36
CA CYS A 16 -38.43 5.55 46.37
C CYS A 16 -37.01 5.53 46.95
N LYS A 17 -36.69 4.42 47.65
CA LYS A 17 -35.53 4.22 48.53
C LYS A 17 -34.16 4.19 47.81
N ALA A 18 -34.12 4.38 46.49
CA ALA A 18 -32.89 4.37 45.68
C ALA A 18 -32.30 5.78 45.42
N CYS A 19 -33.04 6.86 45.72
CA CYS A 19 -32.58 8.25 45.50
C CYS A 19 -31.88 8.88 46.73
N PHE A 20 -31.54 8.09 47.76
CA PHE A 20 -31.08 8.62 49.05
C PHE A 20 -29.55 8.69 49.26
N ASN A 21 -28.72 8.29 48.28
CA ASN A 21 -27.27 8.15 48.48
C ASN A 21 -26.35 9.19 47.82
N THR A 22 -26.85 10.35 47.37
CA THR A 22 -25.99 11.42 46.82
C THR A 22 -26.43 12.84 47.19
N ALA A 23 -26.68 13.10 48.48
CA ALA A 23 -26.78 14.48 49.02
C ALA A 23 -26.69 14.51 50.56
N GLY A 24 -25.61 13.99 51.14
CA GLY A 24 -25.42 13.98 52.60
C GLY A 24 -24.01 14.38 52.97
N GLY A 25 -23.70 15.68 52.96
CA GLY A 25 -22.37 16.14 53.31
C GLY A 25 -22.18 17.65 53.41
N MET A 26 -23.22 18.42 53.79
CA MET A 26 -23.05 19.82 54.20
C MET A 26 -23.98 20.14 55.38
N MET A 27 -23.38 20.75 56.42
CA MET A 27 -23.95 21.27 57.68
C MET A 27 -24.23 20.27 58.82
N ARG A 28 -23.31 20.17 59.81
CA ARG A 28 -23.28 21.04 61.01
C ARG A 28 -22.07 20.76 61.93
N GLN A 29 -21.72 21.82 62.67
CA GLN A 29 -20.59 22.04 63.57
C GLN A 29 -20.64 21.22 64.87
N SER A 30 -19.50 21.02 65.54
CA SER A 30 -19.26 21.51 66.92
C SER A 30 -17.80 21.33 67.40
N ALA A 31 -17.22 22.47 67.78
CA ALA A 31 -16.15 22.79 68.74
C ALA A 31 -15.20 21.71 69.31
N THR A 32 -13.89 21.95 69.13
CA THR A 32 -12.93 22.03 70.26
C THR A 32 -11.91 23.13 69.97
N ARG A 33 -11.74 24.02 70.94
CA ARG A 33 -10.89 25.22 70.93
C ARG A 33 -9.43 24.82 71.15
N ALA A 34 -8.53 25.15 70.21
CA ALA A 34 -7.09 25.14 70.42
C ALA A 34 -6.51 26.54 70.18
N THR A 35 -5.52 26.90 70.99
CA THR A 35 -4.96 28.22 71.23
C THR A 35 -4.41 28.95 69.99
N ARG A 36 -4.61 30.28 69.95
CA ARG A 36 -4.06 31.18 68.92
C ARG A 36 -2.54 31.08 68.84
N ARG A 37 -2.00 30.63 67.71
CA ARG A 37 -0.59 30.81 67.33
C ARG A 37 -0.48 31.99 66.37
N LYS A 38 0.44 32.92 66.62
CA LYS A 38 0.74 34.02 65.68
C LYS A 38 1.38 33.44 64.42
N PRO A 39 0.98 33.90 63.20
CA PRO A 39 1.58 33.44 61.97
C PRO A 39 3.06 33.83 61.93
N THR A 40 3.90 32.92 61.44
CA THR A 40 5.35 33.15 61.33
C THR A 40 5.65 34.08 60.16
N PHE A 41 6.75 34.83 60.25
CA PHE A 41 7.19 35.77 59.20
C PHE A 41 7.28 35.09 57.83
N SER A 42 7.67 33.82 57.79
CA SER A 42 7.72 33.00 56.55
C SER A 42 6.35 32.81 55.90
N GLU A 43 5.29 32.61 56.68
CA GLU A 43 3.93 32.40 56.16
C GLU A 43 3.32 33.71 55.63
N MET A 44 3.57 34.83 56.31
CA MET A 44 3.23 36.15 55.80
C MET A 44 4.02 36.51 54.53
N PHE A 45 5.31 36.18 54.49
CA PHE A 45 6.15 36.43 53.30
C PHE A 45 5.68 35.61 52.09
N THR A 46 5.28 34.35 52.32
CA THR A 46 4.81 33.46 51.24
C THR A 46 3.43 33.89 50.73
N ALA A 47 2.54 34.34 51.61
CA ALA A 47 1.24 34.90 51.22
C ALA A 47 1.38 36.22 50.42
N CYS A 48 2.29 37.10 50.82
CA CYS A 48 2.55 38.34 50.07
C CYS A 48 3.22 38.06 48.72
N TYR A 49 4.18 37.15 48.65
CA TYR A 49 4.89 36.82 47.41
C TYR A 49 3.99 36.12 46.39
N THR A 50 3.11 35.23 46.84
CA THR A 50 2.13 34.54 45.97
C THR A 50 1.03 35.48 45.49
N SER A 51 0.60 36.45 46.32
CA SER A 51 -0.37 37.46 45.89
C SER A 51 0.21 38.45 44.87
N ILE A 52 1.49 38.84 45.01
CA ILE A 52 2.19 39.71 44.06
C ILE A 52 2.47 38.98 42.74
N MET A 53 2.95 37.74 42.79
CA MET A 53 3.15 36.91 41.59
C MET A 53 1.83 36.58 40.90
N GLY A 54 0.76 36.33 41.65
CA GLY A 54 -0.58 36.09 41.12
C GLY A 54 -1.16 37.30 40.39
N THR A 55 -1.01 38.50 40.95
CA THR A 55 -1.44 39.75 40.28
C THR A 55 -0.56 40.10 39.09
N ALA A 56 0.75 39.86 39.16
CA ALA A 56 1.67 40.03 38.03
C ALA A 56 1.37 39.04 36.89
N ALA A 57 1.02 37.79 37.20
CA ALA A 57 0.67 36.77 36.21
C ALA A 57 -0.66 37.08 35.50
N VAL A 58 -1.65 37.62 36.22
CA VAL A 58 -2.93 38.06 35.63
C VAL A 58 -2.74 39.30 34.75
N LEU A 59 -1.90 40.26 35.17
CA LEU A 59 -1.56 41.44 34.37
C LEU A 59 -0.70 41.08 33.14
N ASP A 60 0.23 40.13 33.26
CA ASP A 60 1.03 39.63 32.15
C ASP A 60 0.18 38.81 31.16
N ALA A 61 -0.77 38.02 31.66
CA ALA A 61 -1.75 37.33 30.82
C ALA A 61 -2.61 38.34 30.04
N LYS A 62 -3.09 39.41 30.69
CA LYS A 62 -3.86 40.46 30.02
C LYS A 62 -3.04 41.20 28.96
N ARG A 63 -1.79 41.55 29.25
CA ARG A 63 -0.87 42.18 28.26
C ARG A 63 -0.53 41.26 27.09
N LYS A 64 -0.37 39.95 27.33
CA LYS A 64 -0.14 38.96 26.27
C LYS A 64 -1.38 38.78 25.39
N ASP A 65 -2.57 38.85 25.97
CA ASP A 65 -3.84 38.75 25.23
C ASP A 65 -4.11 40.01 24.40
N GLU A 66 -3.81 41.19 24.94
CA GLU A 66 -3.84 42.46 24.19
C GLU A 66 -2.81 42.46 23.05
N ARG A 67 -1.60 41.95 23.29
CA ARG A 67 -0.57 41.81 22.25
C ARG A 67 -0.95 40.79 21.17
N ARG A 68 -1.65 39.69 21.53
CA ARG A 68 -2.19 38.72 20.55
C ARG A 68 -3.26 39.36 19.68
N LYS A 69 -4.21 40.09 20.28
CA LYS A 69 -5.25 40.82 19.54
C LYS A 69 -4.66 41.89 18.62
N ASP A 70 -3.61 42.58 19.06
CA ASP A 70 -2.90 43.55 18.23
C ASP A 70 -2.14 42.88 17.09
N LEU A 71 -1.50 41.72 17.33
CA LEU A 71 -0.89 40.90 16.27
C LEU A 71 -1.93 40.37 15.29
N ASP A 72 -3.09 39.90 15.77
CA ASP A 72 -4.18 39.41 14.92
C ASP A 72 -4.76 40.56 14.08
N ARG A 73 -4.91 41.76 14.66
CA ARG A 73 -5.30 42.97 13.93
C ARG A 73 -4.26 43.35 12.88
N GLN A 74 -2.98 43.37 13.22
CA GLN A 74 -1.90 43.63 12.26
C GLN A 74 -1.85 42.57 11.15
N LEU A 75 -2.20 41.32 11.47
CA LEU A 75 -2.23 40.22 10.52
C LEU A 75 -3.46 40.31 9.59
N GLU A 76 -4.61 40.78 10.08
CA GLU A 76 -5.77 41.10 9.26
C GLU A 76 -5.58 42.37 8.41
N GLU A 77 -4.94 43.41 8.95
CA GLU A 77 -4.54 44.60 8.20
C GLU A 77 -3.53 44.23 7.10
N ALA A 78 -2.51 43.41 7.41
CA ALA A 78 -1.57 42.89 6.42
C ALA A 78 -2.23 41.99 5.37
N LYS A 79 -3.23 41.18 5.74
CA LYS A 79 -4.03 40.39 4.80
C LYS A 79 -4.89 41.28 3.90
N ALA A 80 -5.47 42.34 4.45
CA ALA A 80 -6.29 43.29 3.69
C ALA A 80 -5.44 44.14 2.73
N GLU A 81 -4.23 44.55 3.14
CA GLU A 81 -3.25 45.19 2.27
C GLU A 81 -2.76 44.23 1.19
N PHE A 82 -2.47 42.97 1.54
CA PHE A 82 -2.10 41.94 0.57
C PHE A 82 -3.24 41.64 -0.41
N ALA A 83 -4.49 41.63 0.05
CA ALA A 83 -5.68 41.50 -0.80
C ALA A 83 -5.86 42.70 -1.74
N LYS A 84 -5.62 43.93 -1.27
CA LYS A 84 -5.59 45.13 -2.13
C LYS A 84 -4.44 45.11 -3.13
N VAL A 85 -3.29 44.55 -2.78
CA VAL A 85 -2.17 44.36 -3.72
C VAL A 85 -2.51 43.27 -4.74
N MET A 86 -3.25 42.23 -4.35
CA MET A 86 -3.77 41.19 -5.26
C MET A 86 -4.88 41.71 -6.18
N GLU A 87 -5.78 42.59 -5.70
CA GLU A 87 -6.83 43.23 -6.53
C GLU A 87 -6.26 44.25 -7.52
N ASN A 88 -5.17 44.93 -7.16
CA ASN A 88 -4.49 45.91 -8.02
C ASN A 88 -3.33 45.29 -8.83
N ALA A 89 -3.10 43.97 -8.72
CA ALA A 89 -2.14 43.30 -9.57
C ALA A 89 -2.71 43.24 -11.00
N PRO A 90 -2.00 43.76 -12.03
CA PRO A 90 -2.42 43.56 -13.40
C PRO A 90 -2.56 42.06 -13.68
N ALA A 91 -3.57 41.69 -14.48
CA ALA A 91 -3.94 40.32 -14.86
C ALA A 91 -2.87 39.56 -15.68
N ASP A 92 -1.61 39.86 -15.45
CA ASP A 92 -0.45 39.28 -16.12
C ASP A 92 0.60 38.83 -15.10
N THR A 93 0.17 38.10 -14.08
CA THR A 93 1.01 37.05 -13.49
C THR A 93 0.59 35.74 -14.13
N ARG A 94 1.10 35.49 -15.34
CA ARG A 94 1.11 34.14 -15.92
C ARG A 94 1.87 33.24 -14.94
N GLU A 95 1.14 32.61 -14.02
CA GLU A 95 1.63 31.44 -13.31
C GLU A 95 2.18 30.50 -14.39
N THR A 96 3.50 30.27 -14.36
CA THR A 96 4.13 29.33 -15.26
C THR A 96 3.38 28.01 -15.15
N ALA A 97 2.94 27.47 -16.29
CA ALA A 97 2.16 26.25 -16.32
C ALA A 97 2.85 25.17 -15.46
N PRO A 98 2.13 24.26 -14.79
CA PRO A 98 2.77 23.21 -14.01
C PRO A 98 3.57 22.26 -14.91
N ALA A 99 4.56 21.57 -14.33
CA ALA A 99 5.32 20.56 -15.06
C ALA A 99 4.44 19.48 -15.68
N GLY A 100 4.71 19.06 -16.92
CA GLY A 100 3.92 18.01 -17.56
C GLY A 100 2.60 18.49 -18.17
N SER A 101 2.19 19.75 -17.94
CA SER A 101 1.28 20.45 -18.87
C SER A 101 1.94 20.58 -20.24
N ILE A 102 1.16 20.49 -21.32
CA ILE A 102 1.67 20.68 -22.68
C ILE A 102 2.25 22.09 -22.88
N ALA A 103 1.73 23.09 -22.13
CA ALA A 103 2.24 24.46 -22.12
C ALA A 103 3.70 24.56 -21.62
N ASN A 104 4.19 23.55 -20.92
CA ASN A 104 5.52 23.46 -20.31
C ASN A 104 6.51 22.58 -21.09
N ARG A 105 6.29 22.45 -22.41
CA ARG A 105 7.07 21.58 -23.30
C ARG A 105 7.65 22.34 -24.51
N TYR A 106 8.05 23.59 -24.32
CA TYR A 106 8.78 24.41 -25.31
C TYR A 106 10.30 24.39 -25.08
N LYS A 107 11.07 24.94 -26.03
CA LYS A 107 12.53 25.09 -25.94
C LYS A 107 12.90 26.03 -24.80
N GLY A 108 13.32 25.49 -23.65
CA GLY A 108 13.59 26.25 -22.41
C GLY A 108 12.92 25.65 -21.17
N ALA A 109 11.85 24.87 -21.35
CA ALA A 109 11.00 24.36 -20.27
C ALA A 109 11.64 23.28 -19.37
N LEU A 110 12.91 22.92 -19.59
CA LEU A 110 13.70 22.20 -18.58
C LEU A 110 14.07 23.10 -17.39
N ARG A 111 14.28 24.41 -17.61
CA ARG A 111 14.72 25.37 -16.58
C ARG A 111 13.57 25.81 -15.68
N ASP A 112 12.37 25.92 -16.25
CA ASP A 112 11.17 26.40 -15.56
C ASP A 112 10.34 25.26 -14.92
N HIS A 113 10.95 24.07 -14.76
CA HIS A 113 10.22 22.88 -14.31
C HIS A 113 10.04 22.84 -12.79
N LYS A 114 8.78 22.75 -12.35
CA LYS A 114 8.39 22.48 -10.96
C LYS A 114 8.10 20.99 -10.75
N LYS A 115 8.88 20.29 -9.91
CA LYS A 115 8.64 18.87 -9.63
C LYS A 115 7.26 18.65 -9.00
N GLN A 116 6.55 17.63 -9.49
CA GLN A 116 5.31 17.17 -8.85
C GLN A 116 5.63 16.60 -7.47
N GLN A 117 4.68 16.71 -6.54
CA GLN A 117 4.76 16.06 -5.23
C GLN A 117 4.94 14.55 -5.41
N SER A 118 6.03 14.01 -4.87
CA SER A 118 6.40 12.60 -5.02
C SER A 118 5.37 11.66 -4.40
N GLU A 119 4.60 12.15 -3.41
CA GLU A 119 3.56 11.38 -2.73
C GLU A 119 2.45 10.90 -3.68
N ILE A 120 2.23 11.55 -4.83
CA ILE A 120 1.15 11.19 -5.78
C ILE A 120 1.37 9.79 -6.34
N ALA A 121 2.58 9.50 -6.81
CA ALA A 121 2.89 8.19 -7.35
C ALA A 121 2.89 7.11 -6.26
N ASP A 122 3.44 7.43 -5.08
CA ASP A 122 3.45 6.51 -3.95
C ASP A 122 2.03 6.17 -3.49
N PHE A 123 1.11 7.15 -3.50
CA PHE A 123 -0.30 6.95 -3.21
C PHE A 123 -0.94 5.98 -4.20
N PHE A 124 -0.85 6.24 -5.52
CA PHE A 124 -1.47 5.36 -6.52
C PHE A 124 -0.88 3.95 -6.51
N ASP A 125 0.42 3.81 -6.22
CA ASP A 125 1.00 2.49 -6.05
C ASP A 125 0.53 1.79 -4.76
N SER A 126 0.30 2.55 -3.68
CA SER A 126 -0.21 2.02 -2.40
C SER A 126 -1.61 1.44 -2.51
N LEU A 127 -2.41 1.93 -3.47
CA LEU A 127 -3.73 1.36 -3.78
C LEU A 127 -3.63 -0.09 -4.30
N GLY A 128 -2.45 -0.57 -4.70
CA GLY A 128 -2.22 -1.96 -5.13
C GLY A 128 -2.56 -2.20 -6.60
N ARG A 129 -2.71 -3.48 -7.00
CA ARG A 129 -3.18 -3.83 -8.36
C ARG A 129 -4.69 -3.78 -8.39
N THR A 130 -5.26 -3.27 -9.47
CA THR A 130 -6.70 -2.96 -9.50
C THR A 130 -7.62 -4.17 -9.54
N GLN A 131 -7.11 -5.32 -9.98
CA GLN A 131 -7.75 -6.63 -9.86
C GLN A 131 -8.03 -7.02 -8.40
N THR A 132 -7.32 -6.40 -7.43
CA THR A 132 -7.48 -6.62 -5.99
C THR A 132 -8.38 -5.58 -5.32
N TRP A 133 -8.88 -4.58 -6.07
CA TRP A 133 -9.69 -3.51 -5.50
C TRP A 133 -11.08 -4.03 -5.11
N PRO A 134 -11.49 -3.86 -3.84
CA PRO A 134 -12.78 -4.36 -3.38
C PRO A 134 -13.91 -3.55 -4.03
N LYS A 135 -14.80 -4.24 -4.74
CA LYS A 135 -16.04 -3.64 -5.23
C LYS A 135 -17.03 -3.53 -4.08
N ALA A 136 -17.68 -2.37 -3.94
CA ALA A 136 -18.78 -2.22 -2.99
C ALA A 136 -19.89 -3.24 -3.33
N PRO A 137 -20.41 -4.02 -2.37
CA PRO A 137 -21.38 -5.08 -2.64
C PRO A 137 -22.72 -4.53 -3.14
N SER A 138 -23.47 -5.31 -3.92
CA SER A 138 -24.80 -4.92 -4.45
C SER A 138 -25.79 -4.73 -3.32
N ARG A 139 -26.81 -3.88 -3.51
CA ARG A 139 -27.94 -3.81 -2.58
C ARG A 139 -28.78 -5.07 -2.72
N SER A 140 -29.34 -5.52 -1.62
CA SER A 140 -30.37 -6.55 -1.60
C SER A 140 -31.73 -5.92 -1.93
N PRO A 141 -32.69 -6.68 -2.47
CA PRO A 141 -34.06 -6.22 -2.69
C PRO A 141 -34.71 -5.63 -1.43
N GLU A 142 -34.39 -6.17 -0.27
CA GLU A 142 -34.90 -5.75 1.04
C GLU A 142 -34.45 -4.33 1.40
N VAL A 143 -33.16 -4.02 1.19
CA VAL A 143 -32.63 -2.66 1.38
C VAL A 143 -33.24 -1.69 0.36
N GLU A 144 -33.50 -2.13 -0.88
CA GLU A 144 -34.17 -1.28 -1.88
C GLU A 144 -35.61 -0.95 -1.49
N MET A 145 -36.35 -1.93 -0.93
CA MET A 145 -37.72 -1.73 -0.45
C MET A 145 -37.78 -0.75 0.71
N ILE A 146 -36.90 -0.89 1.71
CA ILE A 146 -36.81 0.06 2.85
C ILE A 146 -36.50 1.47 2.34
N TRP A 147 -35.62 1.59 1.36
CA TRP A 147 -35.28 2.89 0.78
C TRP A 147 -36.47 3.56 0.07
N ALA A 148 -37.28 2.78 -0.63
CA ALA A 148 -38.49 3.26 -1.28
C ALA A 148 -39.57 3.66 -0.25
N GLU A 149 -39.79 2.83 0.78
CA GLU A 149 -40.80 3.06 1.83
C GLU A 149 -40.54 4.33 2.64
N TYR A 150 -39.27 4.61 2.95
CA TYR A 150 -38.87 5.75 3.77
C TYR A 150 -38.46 6.99 2.95
N GLY A 151 -38.57 6.94 1.61
CA GLY A 151 -38.22 8.06 0.74
C GLY A 151 -36.75 8.45 0.84
N LEU A 152 -35.86 7.47 0.97
CA LEU A 152 -34.40 7.66 1.13
C LEU A 152 -33.64 7.57 -0.19
N GLU A 153 -34.32 7.24 -1.29
CA GLU A 153 -33.68 7.16 -2.60
C GLU A 153 -33.15 8.54 -3.03
N PRO A 154 -31.83 8.67 -3.36
CA PRO A 154 -31.36 9.75 -4.22
C PRO A 154 -32.15 9.64 -5.52
N THR A 155 -32.75 10.73 -5.98
CA THR A 155 -33.65 10.76 -7.15
C THR A 155 -33.05 9.92 -8.29
N ARG A 156 -33.71 8.83 -8.73
CA ARG A 156 -33.17 7.91 -9.76
C ARG A 156 -32.69 8.61 -11.04
N ARG A 157 -33.31 9.73 -11.40
CA ARG A 157 -32.90 10.61 -12.52
C ARG A 157 -31.56 11.31 -12.28
N SER A 158 -31.19 11.60 -11.04
CA SER A 158 -29.90 12.19 -10.63
C SER A 158 -28.76 11.18 -10.83
N MET A 159 -28.90 9.94 -10.39
CA MET A 159 -27.80 8.97 -10.38
C MET A 159 -27.36 8.48 -11.76
N SER A 160 -28.30 8.20 -12.69
CA SER A 160 -27.97 7.76 -14.05
C SER A 160 -27.33 8.88 -14.88
N ALA A 161 -27.85 10.11 -14.74
CA ALA A 161 -27.31 11.30 -15.42
C ALA A 161 -25.93 11.73 -14.87
N LEU A 162 -25.67 11.45 -13.59
CA LEU A 162 -24.38 11.74 -12.96
C LEU A 162 -23.29 10.73 -13.38
N LEU A 163 -23.60 9.45 -13.57
CA LEU A 163 -22.60 8.42 -13.90
C LEU A 163 -21.94 8.58 -15.27
N GLY A 164 -22.67 9.16 -16.24
CA GLY A 164 -22.14 9.46 -17.57
C GLY A 164 -21.11 10.60 -17.55
N THR A 165 -20.26 10.64 -18.56
CA THR A 165 -19.27 11.71 -18.75
C THR A 165 -19.92 13.06 -18.98
N ASP A 166 -19.39 14.10 -18.32
CA ASP A 166 -19.75 15.49 -18.55
C ASP A 166 -19.12 15.98 -19.86
N TYR A 167 -19.71 15.59 -20.99
CA TYR A 167 -19.19 15.97 -22.30
C TYR A 167 -19.08 17.48 -22.51
N PRO A 168 -20.00 18.35 -22.03
CA PRO A 168 -19.83 19.81 -22.12
C PRO A 168 -18.60 20.34 -21.38
N SER A 169 -18.33 19.81 -20.18
CA SER A 169 -17.13 20.21 -19.42
C SER A 169 -15.85 19.65 -20.04
N LEU A 170 -15.89 18.42 -20.57
CA LEU A 170 -14.80 17.85 -21.34
C LEU A 170 -14.53 18.66 -22.62
N ASP A 171 -15.58 19.10 -23.32
CA ASP A 171 -15.44 19.87 -24.56
C ASP A 171 -14.77 21.22 -24.31
N ARG A 172 -15.15 21.93 -23.23
CA ARG A 172 -14.47 23.15 -22.78
C ARG A 172 -12.99 22.91 -22.49
N LEU A 173 -12.66 21.84 -21.75
CA LEU A 173 -11.27 21.47 -21.46
C LEU A 173 -10.48 21.21 -22.76
N LEU A 174 -11.06 20.50 -23.73
CA LEU A 174 -10.40 20.21 -25.00
C LEU A 174 -10.22 21.45 -25.88
N PHE A 175 -11.16 22.39 -25.83
CA PHE A 175 -11.08 23.67 -26.54
C PHE A 175 -9.99 24.57 -25.95
N GLU A 176 -9.95 24.70 -24.62
CA GLU A 176 -8.89 25.43 -23.90
C GLU A 176 -7.52 24.82 -24.17
N ASP A 177 -7.41 23.49 -24.16
CA ASP A 177 -6.17 22.76 -24.47
C ASP A 177 -5.73 22.98 -25.93
N GLU A 178 -6.63 23.05 -26.90
CA GLU A 178 -6.30 23.37 -28.30
C GLU A 178 -5.88 24.84 -28.50
N ALA A 179 -6.44 25.78 -27.73
CA ALA A 179 -6.20 27.21 -27.86
C ALA A 179 -4.86 27.70 -27.25
N LEU A 180 -4.09 26.83 -26.59
CA LEU A 180 -2.83 27.22 -25.94
C LEU A 180 -1.76 27.68 -26.96
N PRO A 181 -1.20 28.90 -26.81
CA PRO A 181 -0.36 29.53 -27.85
C PRO A 181 0.97 28.80 -28.09
N ASN A 182 1.55 28.17 -27.05
CA ASN A 182 2.89 27.58 -27.07
C ASN A 182 2.92 26.10 -27.48
N ILE A 183 1.81 25.52 -27.92
CA ILE A 183 1.78 24.11 -28.35
C ILE A 183 2.60 23.95 -29.63
N GLN A 184 3.60 23.05 -29.60
CA GLN A 184 4.28 22.57 -30.80
C GLN A 184 3.78 21.16 -31.11
N HIS A 185 2.95 21.02 -32.15
CA HIS A 185 2.51 19.70 -32.59
C HIS A 185 3.70 18.91 -33.12
N ARG A 186 3.75 17.62 -32.76
CA ARG A 186 4.79 16.72 -33.25
C ARG A 186 4.48 16.27 -34.69
N ALA A 187 4.99 17.02 -35.66
CA ALA A 187 4.87 16.69 -37.08
C ALA A 187 5.89 15.60 -37.51
N PRO A 188 5.54 14.74 -38.48
CA PRO A 188 6.50 13.88 -39.18
C PRO A 188 7.62 14.72 -39.82
N LYS A 189 8.89 14.38 -39.54
CA LYS A 189 10.06 15.09 -40.09
C LYS A 189 10.75 14.34 -41.23
N THR A 190 10.40 13.07 -41.42
CA THR A 190 11.05 12.19 -42.39
C THR A 190 9.98 11.50 -43.23
N ILE A 191 10.33 11.14 -44.47
CA ILE A 191 9.44 10.40 -45.39
C ILE A 191 8.92 9.12 -44.72
N ARG A 192 9.76 8.42 -43.96
CA ARG A 192 9.36 7.21 -43.22
C ARG A 192 8.30 7.50 -42.16
N GLN A 193 8.42 8.61 -41.43
CA GLN A 193 7.43 9.00 -40.42
C GLN A 193 6.12 9.46 -41.07
N MET A 194 6.20 10.11 -42.23
CA MET A 194 5.03 10.56 -43.00
C MET A 194 4.25 9.36 -43.54
N LYS A 195 4.91 8.44 -44.25
CA LYS A 195 4.31 7.17 -44.70
C LYS A 195 3.72 6.37 -43.55
N ALA A 196 4.37 6.35 -42.39
CA ALA A 196 3.82 5.68 -41.21
C ALA A 196 2.54 6.36 -40.68
N ALA A 197 2.43 7.69 -40.79
CA ALA A 197 1.22 8.42 -40.42
C ALA A 197 0.08 8.17 -41.41
N GLU A 198 0.38 8.19 -42.72
CA GLU A 198 -0.58 7.88 -43.81
C GLU A 198 -1.12 6.45 -43.65
N ASN A 199 -0.24 5.46 -43.49
CA ASN A 199 -0.62 4.06 -43.26
C ASN A 199 -1.46 3.89 -41.99
N ASN A 200 -1.11 4.58 -40.89
CA ASN A 200 -1.90 4.54 -39.66
C ASN A 200 -3.30 5.13 -39.87
N MET A 201 -3.44 6.18 -40.68
CA MET A 201 -4.74 6.77 -41.00
C MET A 201 -5.57 5.89 -41.93
N GLN A 202 -4.96 5.28 -42.94
CA GLN A 202 -5.64 4.30 -43.80
C GLN A 202 -6.16 3.11 -43.00
N GLN A 203 -5.36 2.60 -42.04
CA GLN A 203 -5.78 1.53 -41.14
C GLN A 203 -6.91 1.98 -40.21
N LEU A 204 -6.84 3.20 -39.65
CA LEU A 204 -7.90 3.74 -38.82
C LEU A 204 -9.21 3.90 -39.61
N VAL A 205 -9.17 4.54 -40.78
CA VAL A 205 -10.36 4.72 -41.65
C VAL A 205 -10.94 3.37 -42.06
N SER A 206 -10.09 2.40 -42.41
CA SER A 206 -10.54 1.05 -42.68
C SER A 206 -11.22 0.44 -41.44
N SER A 207 -10.64 0.58 -40.25
CA SER A 207 -11.27 0.12 -39.01
C SER A 207 -12.58 0.83 -38.71
N LEU A 208 -12.70 2.13 -38.97
CA LEU A 208 -13.93 2.89 -38.72
C LEU A 208 -15.06 2.47 -39.68
N LEU A 209 -14.72 2.20 -40.94
CA LEU A 209 -15.69 1.75 -41.96
C LEU A 209 -16.08 0.26 -41.77
N HIS A 210 -15.18 -0.58 -41.26
CA HIS A 210 -15.41 -2.02 -41.02
C HIS A 210 -15.74 -2.35 -39.55
N GLY A 211 -15.73 -1.34 -38.68
CA GLY A 211 -15.78 -1.51 -37.23
C GLY A 211 -17.03 -2.27 -36.80
N LYS A 212 -16.96 -2.95 -35.65
CA LYS A 212 -18.03 -3.79 -35.08
C LYS A 212 -19.31 -3.02 -34.69
N ALA A 213 -19.61 -1.87 -35.29
CA ALA A 213 -20.88 -1.16 -35.21
C ALA A 213 -22.07 -1.90 -35.88
N VAL A 214 -21.99 -3.22 -36.03
CA VAL A 214 -23.15 -4.08 -36.34
C VAL A 214 -23.35 -5.19 -35.30
N ILE A 215 -22.41 -5.45 -34.36
CA ILE A 215 -22.53 -6.59 -33.44
C ILE A 215 -21.97 -6.24 -32.05
N GLY A 216 -22.84 -5.82 -31.13
CA GLY A 216 -22.50 -5.72 -29.71
C GLY A 216 -23.57 -5.10 -28.80
N SER A 217 -24.34 -5.96 -28.12
CA SER A 217 -24.95 -5.77 -26.79
C SER A 217 -26.04 -4.68 -26.59
N GLY A 218 -27.17 -4.83 -27.28
CA GLY A 218 -28.43 -4.12 -26.97
C GLY A 218 -29.51 -4.45 -28.00
N ASP A 219 -30.70 -4.83 -27.54
CA ASP A 219 -31.90 -5.29 -28.27
C ASP A 219 -31.76 -5.44 -29.81
N THR A 220 -31.15 -6.56 -30.20
CA THR A 220 -30.71 -6.97 -31.55
C THR A 220 -31.79 -6.92 -32.64
N LYS A 221 -33.08 -6.84 -32.28
CA LYS A 221 -34.20 -6.82 -33.23
C LYS A 221 -34.67 -5.41 -33.59
N LYS A 222 -34.37 -4.39 -32.78
CA LYS A 222 -34.84 -3.01 -32.99
C LYS A 222 -33.86 -2.22 -33.88
N ILE A 223 -32.58 -2.22 -33.53
CA ILE A 223 -31.52 -1.53 -34.30
C ILE A 223 -31.33 -2.15 -35.69
N ARG A 224 -31.45 -3.48 -35.83
CA ARG A 224 -31.42 -4.15 -37.13
C ARG A 224 -32.63 -3.79 -37.99
N ARG A 225 -33.82 -3.64 -37.38
CA ARG A 225 -35.02 -3.13 -38.06
C ARG A 225 -34.88 -1.66 -38.44
N ASP A 226 -34.22 -0.84 -37.64
CA ASP A 226 -34.03 0.60 -37.90
C ASP A 226 -32.96 0.85 -38.98
N LEU A 227 -31.89 0.04 -39.02
CA LEU A 227 -30.87 0.04 -40.09
C LEU A 227 -31.38 -0.59 -41.39
N ASP A 228 -32.17 -1.67 -41.34
CA ASP A 228 -32.80 -2.25 -42.54
C ASP A 228 -33.96 -1.38 -43.07
N LYS A 229 -34.61 -0.56 -42.23
CA LYS A 229 -35.56 0.48 -42.67
C LYS A 229 -34.88 1.70 -43.30
N ALA A 230 -33.62 1.97 -42.99
CA ALA A 230 -32.78 2.98 -43.65
C ALA A 230 -32.18 2.50 -44.99
N LYS A 231 -32.76 1.47 -45.62
CA LYS A 231 -32.44 1.05 -47.01
C LYS A 231 -32.93 2.04 -48.07
N HIS A 232 -33.73 3.04 -47.70
CA HIS A 232 -33.86 4.26 -48.49
C HIS A 232 -32.68 5.19 -48.17
N GLY A 233 -31.50 4.82 -48.66
CA GLY A 233 -30.30 5.63 -48.52
C GLY A 233 -30.46 6.94 -49.26
N ASP A 234 -30.30 8.05 -48.55
CA ASP A 234 -30.16 9.39 -49.11
C ASP A 234 -29.07 9.40 -50.21
N CYS A 235 -29.30 10.08 -51.33
CA CYS A 235 -28.40 10.09 -52.50
C CYS A 235 -26.96 10.46 -52.10
N ASP A 236 -26.85 11.41 -51.17
CA ASP A 236 -25.61 11.93 -50.60
C ASP A 236 -24.78 10.86 -49.89
N THR A 237 -25.42 9.89 -49.25
CA THR A 237 -24.75 8.80 -48.52
C THR A 237 -24.09 7.81 -49.49
N GLN A 238 -24.73 7.56 -50.64
CA GLN A 238 -24.19 6.69 -51.69
C GLN A 238 -23.09 7.37 -52.50
N HIS A 239 -23.21 8.69 -52.72
CA HIS A 239 -22.15 9.50 -53.33
C HIS A 239 -20.89 9.47 -52.46
N LEU A 240 -21.03 9.77 -51.16
CA LEU A 240 -19.91 9.79 -50.22
C LEU A 240 -19.24 8.41 -50.07
N GLN A 241 -20.01 7.32 -50.18
CA GLN A 241 -19.47 5.97 -50.17
C GLN A 241 -18.62 5.65 -51.41
N ARG A 242 -18.99 6.15 -52.60
CA ARG A 242 -18.19 6.01 -53.83
C ARG A 242 -16.91 6.81 -53.75
N GLU A 243 -17.01 8.07 -53.33
CA GLU A 243 -15.87 8.97 -53.16
C GLU A 243 -14.84 8.42 -52.16
N LEU A 244 -15.31 7.85 -51.04
CA LEU A 244 -14.42 7.16 -50.09
C LEU A 244 -13.75 5.91 -50.67
N ALA A 245 -14.41 5.19 -51.57
CA ALA A 245 -13.80 4.04 -52.24
C ALA A 245 -12.71 4.49 -53.22
N GLU A 246 -12.94 5.56 -53.96
CA GLU A 246 -11.97 6.16 -54.89
C GLU A 246 -10.73 6.72 -54.17
N LEU A 247 -10.93 7.46 -53.07
CA LEU A 247 -9.84 7.99 -52.25
C LEU A 247 -8.96 6.86 -51.67
N ARG A 248 -9.57 5.76 -51.23
CA ARG A 248 -8.84 4.60 -50.71
C ARG A 248 -8.11 3.81 -51.79
N GLN A 249 -8.65 3.72 -53.00
CA GLN A 249 -7.97 3.11 -54.14
C GLN A 249 -6.75 3.94 -54.59
N SER A 250 -6.82 5.27 -54.38
CA SER A 250 -5.76 6.22 -54.71
C SER A 250 -4.73 6.41 -53.58
N ASP A 251 -4.70 5.50 -52.60
CA ASP A 251 -3.80 5.49 -51.45
C ASP A 251 -3.81 6.78 -50.60
N TYR A 252 -4.92 7.53 -50.54
CA TYR A 252 -5.03 8.69 -49.62
C TYR A 252 -5.02 8.26 -48.15
N PRO A 253 -4.62 9.13 -47.21
CA PRO A 253 -4.21 10.53 -47.40
C PRO A 253 -2.76 10.67 -47.87
N HIS A 254 -2.48 11.74 -48.62
CA HIS A 254 -1.12 12.17 -49.00
C HIS A 254 -0.80 13.48 -48.27
N TYR A 255 0.17 13.47 -47.35
CA TYR A 255 0.48 14.66 -46.56
C TYR A 255 1.56 15.54 -47.19
N GLU A 256 1.42 16.86 -47.04
CA GLU A 256 2.39 17.82 -47.56
C GLU A 256 3.70 17.80 -46.74
N ARG A 257 4.84 17.93 -47.44
CA ARG A 257 6.19 17.72 -46.90
C ARG A 257 6.76 18.93 -46.14
N GLU A 258 6.46 20.14 -46.59
CA GLU A 258 7.05 21.38 -46.09
C GLU A 258 5.96 22.24 -45.49
N VAL A 259 5.85 22.22 -44.16
CA VAL A 259 4.75 22.86 -43.48
C VAL A 259 5.30 23.77 -42.40
N ASP A 260 5.06 25.06 -42.58
CA ASP A 260 5.19 26.04 -41.51
C ASP A 260 4.35 25.60 -40.30
N SER A 261 4.89 25.74 -39.09
CA SER A 261 4.17 25.38 -37.87
C SER A 261 2.83 26.12 -37.74
N GLY A 262 2.68 27.30 -38.36
CA GLY A 262 1.42 28.03 -38.44
C GLY A 262 0.39 27.35 -39.34
N ALA A 263 0.80 26.87 -40.52
CA ALA A 263 -0.08 26.18 -41.47
C ALA A 263 -0.63 24.85 -40.90
N LEU A 264 0.21 24.07 -40.21
CA LEU A 264 -0.23 22.84 -39.54
C LEU A 264 -1.26 23.12 -38.44
N LYS A 265 -1.03 24.15 -37.62
CA LYS A 265 -1.97 24.57 -36.57
C LYS A 265 -3.32 24.99 -37.17
N LYS A 266 -3.29 25.80 -38.23
CA LYS A 266 -4.50 26.25 -38.93
C LYS A 266 -5.29 25.08 -39.52
N CYS A 267 -4.62 24.21 -40.29
CA CYS A 267 -5.26 23.03 -40.88
C CYS A 267 -5.84 22.08 -39.81
N SER A 268 -5.11 21.85 -38.71
CA SER A 268 -5.61 21.05 -37.58
C SER A 268 -6.85 21.70 -36.95
N ALA A 269 -6.85 23.01 -36.73
CA ALA A 269 -7.97 23.72 -36.13
C ALA A 269 -9.21 23.69 -37.04
N ASP A 270 -9.02 23.86 -38.36
CA ASP A 270 -10.10 23.80 -39.35
C ASP A 270 -10.69 22.38 -39.44
N LEU A 271 -9.84 21.35 -39.46
CA LEU A 271 -10.27 19.94 -39.40
C LEU A 271 -11.05 19.66 -38.12
N ASN A 272 -10.53 20.05 -36.95
CA ASN A 272 -11.17 19.80 -35.67
C ASN A 272 -12.52 20.54 -35.56
N ARG A 273 -12.62 21.77 -36.10
CA ARG A 273 -13.89 22.49 -36.21
C ARG A 273 -14.91 21.74 -37.06
N SER A 274 -14.49 21.25 -38.23
CA SER A 274 -15.35 20.44 -39.13
C SER A 274 -15.82 19.16 -38.44
N LEU A 275 -14.91 18.43 -37.78
CA LEU A 275 -15.24 17.22 -37.04
C LEU A 275 -16.24 17.48 -35.89
N ARG A 276 -16.05 18.56 -35.11
CA ARG A 276 -17.00 18.95 -34.06
C ARG A 276 -18.39 19.21 -34.63
N SER A 277 -18.49 19.99 -35.71
CA SER A 277 -19.76 20.27 -36.39
C SER A 277 -20.46 18.99 -36.89
N ILE A 278 -19.69 18.01 -37.38
CA ILE A 278 -20.25 16.70 -37.78
C ILE A 278 -20.81 15.95 -36.57
N PHE A 279 -20.09 15.92 -35.44
CA PHE A 279 -20.55 15.24 -34.23
C PHE A 279 -21.71 15.95 -33.53
N GLU A 280 -21.84 17.27 -33.63
CA GLU A 280 -22.99 18.02 -33.08
C GLU A 280 -24.32 17.61 -33.71
N VAL A 281 -24.31 17.27 -35.00
CA VAL A 281 -25.50 16.83 -35.75
C VAL A 281 -25.70 15.31 -35.68
N ALA A 282 -24.80 14.57 -35.01
CA ALA A 282 -24.88 13.12 -34.93
C ALA A 282 -26.10 12.67 -34.11
N GLN A 283 -26.94 11.85 -34.73
CA GLN A 283 -28.16 11.27 -34.16
C GLN A 283 -28.22 9.79 -34.54
N PRO A 284 -28.95 8.94 -33.77
CA PRO A 284 -29.06 7.52 -34.08
C PRO A 284 -29.49 7.21 -35.53
N SER A 285 -30.26 8.09 -36.17
CA SER A 285 -30.73 7.96 -37.55
C SER A 285 -29.66 8.25 -38.63
N ASN A 286 -28.60 9.01 -38.32
CA ASN A 286 -27.60 9.46 -39.29
C ASN A 286 -26.16 9.02 -38.96
N LEU A 287 -25.98 8.07 -38.03
CA LEU A 287 -24.65 7.61 -37.57
C LEU A 287 -23.77 7.12 -38.73
N ARG A 288 -24.34 6.43 -39.73
CA ARG A 288 -23.59 5.96 -40.91
C ARG A 288 -23.03 7.13 -41.72
N ALA A 289 -23.85 8.14 -41.99
CA ALA A 289 -23.43 9.35 -42.69
C ALA A 289 -22.38 10.13 -41.88
N THR A 290 -22.55 10.21 -40.56
CA THR A 290 -21.58 10.81 -39.63
C THR A 290 -20.21 10.12 -39.73
N ILE A 291 -20.16 8.78 -39.65
CA ILE A 291 -18.92 8.00 -39.76
C ILE A 291 -18.25 8.25 -41.11
N MET A 292 -19.01 8.26 -42.21
CA MET A 292 -18.45 8.49 -43.54
C MET A 292 -17.92 9.91 -43.72
N LYS A 293 -18.62 10.94 -43.22
CA LYS A 293 -18.13 12.33 -43.24
C LYS A 293 -16.85 12.49 -42.43
N VAL A 294 -16.75 11.84 -41.27
CA VAL A 294 -15.52 11.78 -40.48
C VAL A 294 -14.39 11.12 -41.28
N CYS A 295 -14.63 9.94 -41.87
CA CYS A 295 -13.63 9.25 -42.67
C CYS A 295 -13.16 10.07 -43.88
N HIS A 296 -14.09 10.75 -44.56
CA HIS A 296 -13.79 11.60 -45.71
C HIS A 296 -12.87 12.75 -45.31
N ASN A 297 -13.22 13.49 -44.24
CA ASN A 297 -12.38 14.57 -43.73
C ASN A 297 -10.98 14.10 -43.29
N LEU A 298 -10.86 12.88 -42.75
CA LEU A 298 -9.56 12.32 -42.37
C LEU A 298 -8.69 11.94 -43.59
N LEU A 299 -9.30 11.53 -44.70
CA LEU A 299 -8.58 11.17 -45.94
C LEU A 299 -8.22 12.39 -46.80
N VAL A 300 -9.07 13.43 -46.78
CA VAL A 300 -8.88 14.64 -47.61
C VAL A 300 -7.97 15.67 -46.93
N SER A 301 -7.76 15.56 -45.62
CA SER A 301 -6.86 16.48 -44.90
C SER A 301 -5.45 16.42 -45.48
N SER A 302 -4.91 17.59 -45.87
CA SER A 302 -3.55 17.74 -46.38
C SER A 302 -2.47 17.58 -45.31
N GLN A 303 -2.87 17.47 -44.03
CA GLN A 303 -1.99 17.43 -42.88
C GLN A 303 -2.29 16.23 -41.97
N PRO A 304 -1.29 15.65 -41.30
CA PRO A 304 -1.49 14.53 -40.40
C PRO A 304 -2.26 14.95 -39.14
N PRO A 305 -3.16 14.09 -38.61
CA PRO A 305 -3.91 14.37 -37.40
C PRO A 305 -3.03 14.67 -36.19
N THR A 306 -3.41 15.70 -35.44
CA THR A 306 -2.73 16.09 -34.20
C THR A 306 -3.33 15.39 -32.99
N ILE A 307 -2.73 15.58 -31.82
CA ILE A 307 -3.28 15.04 -30.57
C ILE A 307 -4.71 15.56 -30.29
N HIS A 308 -5.02 16.81 -30.66
CA HIS A 308 -6.35 17.38 -30.47
C HIS A 308 -7.37 16.79 -31.45
N THR A 309 -6.94 16.39 -32.66
CA THR A 309 -7.78 15.63 -33.58
C THR A 309 -8.18 14.29 -32.99
N TYR A 310 -7.24 13.55 -32.39
CA TYR A 310 -7.55 12.31 -31.67
C TYR A 310 -8.47 12.56 -30.47
N ASN A 311 -8.25 13.60 -29.67
CA ASN A 311 -9.13 13.94 -28.55
C ASN A 311 -10.56 14.23 -29.03
N THR A 312 -10.70 14.97 -30.13
CA THR A 312 -11.98 15.32 -30.75
C THR A 312 -12.71 14.07 -31.25
N LEU A 313 -12.00 13.15 -31.91
CA LEU A 313 -12.56 11.89 -32.39
C LEU A 313 -13.02 10.98 -31.24
N ILE A 314 -12.18 10.79 -30.20
CA ILE A 314 -12.53 9.95 -29.04
C ILE A 314 -13.78 10.50 -28.36
N LYS A 315 -13.77 11.80 -28.02
CA LYS A 315 -14.92 12.46 -27.40
C LYS A 315 -16.16 12.41 -28.29
N GLY A 316 -16.02 12.66 -29.58
CA GLY A 316 -17.11 12.68 -30.54
C GLY A 316 -17.79 11.32 -30.70
N PHE A 317 -17.01 10.26 -30.87
CA PHE A 317 -17.55 8.91 -30.96
C PHE A 317 -18.16 8.42 -29.64
N ASP A 318 -17.54 8.70 -28.49
CA ASP A 318 -18.11 8.33 -27.19
C ASP A 318 -19.41 9.09 -26.89
N ALA A 319 -19.48 10.39 -27.18
CA ALA A 319 -20.68 11.19 -27.02
C ALA A 319 -21.83 10.72 -27.94
N ALA A 320 -21.50 10.22 -29.13
CA ALA A 320 -22.45 9.62 -30.06
C ALA A 320 -22.84 8.16 -29.70
N GLY A 321 -22.31 7.60 -28.60
CA GLY A 321 -22.54 6.21 -28.18
C GLY A 321 -21.82 5.15 -29.03
N LEU A 322 -20.91 5.57 -29.92
CA LEU A 322 -20.14 4.72 -30.83
C LEU A 322 -18.82 4.26 -30.19
N HIS A 323 -18.88 3.75 -28.97
CA HIS A 323 -17.68 3.38 -28.17
C HIS A 323 -16.70 2.42 -28.85
N PRO A 324 -17.12 1.40 -29.63
CA PRO A 324 -16.18 0.53 -30.33
C PRO A 324 -15.30 1.29 -31.33
N LEU A 325 -15.85 2.30 -32.00
CA LEU A 325 -15.09 3.15 -32.94
C LEU A 325 -14.14 4.08 -32.18
N ALA A 326 -14.57 4.63 -31.04
CA ALA A 326 -13.67 5.35 -30.14
C ALA A 326 -12.50 4.46 -29.68
N SER A 327 -12.74 3.18 -29.38
CA SER A 327 -11.67 2.21 -29.06
C SER A 327 -10.68 2.01 -30.21
N ASP A 328 -11.13 2.01 -31.46
CA ASP A 328 -10.26 1.93 -32.65
C ASP A 328 -9.41 3.20 -32.79
N VAL A 329 -10.00 4.37 -32.53
CA VAL A 329 -9.27 5.65 -32.48
C VAL A 329 -8.20 5.63 -31.38
N VAL A 330 -8.53 5.14 -30.17
CA VAL A 330 -7.58 4.98 -29.06
C VAL A 330 -6.43 4.04 -29.45
N LYS A 331 -6.72 2.93 -30.14
CA LYS A 331 -5.69 1.99 -30.64
C LYS A 331 -4.76 2.69 -31.63
N SER A 332 -5.31 3.43 -32.60
CA SER A 332 -4.53 4.22 -33.57
C SER A 332 -3.68 5.30 -32.88
N LEU A 333 -4.21 5.96 -31.84
CA LEU A 333 -3.45 6.91 -31.03
C LEU A 333 -2.23 6.25 -30.37
N PHE A 334 -2.38 5.03 -29.84
CA PHE A 334 -1.24 4.31 -29.26
C PHE A 334 -0.23 3.83 -30.31
N GLN A 335 -0.64 3.62 -31.57
CA GLN A 335 0.25 3.30 -32.70
C GLN A 335 1.01 4.53 -33.25
N SER A 336 0.48 5.74 -33.08
CA SER A 336 1.12 6.98 -33.53
C SER A 336 2.41 7.32 -32.73
N LYS A 337 3.06 8.45 -33.01
CA LYS A 337 4.15 9.00 -32.16
C LYS A 337 3.75 10.26 -31.41
N LEU A 338 2.44 10.54 -31.35
CA LEU A 338 1.90 11.71 -30.67
C LEU A 338 2.00 11.56 -29.15
N GLU A 339 2.18 12.71 -28.49
CA GLU A 339 2.32 12.82 -27.04
C GLU A 339 0.98 13.26 -26.44
N PRO A 340 0.47 12.60 -25.38
CA PRO A 340 -0.79 12.99 -24.77
C PRO A 340 -0.73 14.35 -24.06
N THR A 341 -1.83 15.08 -24.14
CA THR A 341 -2.12 16.28 -23.34
C THR A 341 -2.90 15.92 -22.07
N GLN A 342 -3.15 16.88 -21.18
CA GLN A 342 -4.05 16.68 -20.04
C GLN A 342 -5.46 16.30 -20.51
N GLY A 343 -5.96 16.99 -21.54
CA GLY A 343 -7.22 16.66 -22.21
C GLY A 343 -7.24 15.23 -22.74
N THR A 344 -6.14 14.75 -23.32
CA THR A 344 -6.03 13.35 -23.77
C THR A 344 -6.16 12.36 -22.61
N LEU A 345 -5.52 12.62 -21.47
CA LEU A 345 -5.59 11.73 -20.31
C LEU A 345 -7.04 11.62 -19.80
N VAL A 346 -7.73 12.76 -19.71
CA VAL A 346 -9.15 12.81 -19.32
C VAL A 346 -10.03 12.09 -20.34
N CYS A 347 -9.81 12.29 -21.65
CA CYS A 347 -10.51 11.55 -22.71
C CYS A 347 -10.33 10.02 -22.58
N LEU A 348 -9.09 9.55 -22.37
CA LEU A 348 -8.82 8.12 -22.24
C LEU A 348 -9.49 7.51 -21.00
N LEU A 349 -9.45 8.20 -19.87
CA LEU A 349 -10.09 7.76 -18.63
C LEU A 349 -11.61 7.71 -18.78
N ASN A 350 -12.22 8.75 -19.37
CA ASN A 350 -13.66 8.77 -19.62
C ASN A 350 -14.08 7.71 -20.65
N HIS A 351 -13.32 7.50 -21.73
CA HIS A 351 -13.60 6.44 -22.71
C HIS A 351 -13.69 5.05 -22.05
N PHE A 352 -12.72 4.71 -21.20
CA PHE A 352 -12.74 3.42 -20.51
C PHE A 352 -13.81 3.33 -19.41
N LYS A 353 -14.24 4.47 -18.85
CA LYS A 353 -15.40 4.57 -17.98
C LYS A 353 -16.70 4.27 -18.74
N GLU A 354 -16.92 4.88 -19.90
CA GLU A 354 -18.12 4.69 -20.73
C GLU A 354 -18.22 3.27 -21.30
N THR A 355 -17.10 2.67 -21.71
CA THR A 355 -17.05 1.27 -22.16
C THR A 355 -17.16 0.24 -21.03
N ASN A 356 -17.20 0.70 -19.77
CA ASN A 356 -17.14 -0.13 -18.57
C ASN A 356 -15.92 -1.09 -18.53
N ASP A 357 -14.80 -0.71 -19.15
CA ASP A 357 -13.56 -1.50 -19.20
C ASP A 357 -12.60 -1.10 -18.08
N SER A 358 -12.89 -1.60 -16.88
CA SER A 358 -12.05 -1.32 -15.70
C SER A 358 -10.60 -1.80 -15.87
N GLY A 359 -10.32 -2.80 -16.71
CA GLY A 359 -8.96 -3.30 -16.93
C GLY A 359 -8.11 -2.27 -17.69
N LYS A 360 -8.62 -1.77 -18.82
CA LYS A 360 -7.93 -0.75 -19.61
C LYS A 360 -7.88 0.60 -18.91
N PHE A 361 -8.94 1.00 -18.21
CA PHE A 361 -8.94 2.22 -17.38
C PHE A 361 -7.75 2.26 -16.43
N ASN A 362 -7.52 1.16 -15.72
CA ASN A 362 -6.43 1.05 -14.76
C ASN A 362 -5.06 0.97 -15.44
N ASN A 363 -4.96 0.31 -16.61
CA ASN A 363 -3.71 0.32 -17.37
C ASN A 363 -3.29 1.73 -17.78
N ILE A 364 -4.25 2.64 -18.06
CA ILE A 364 -3.95 4.05 -18.31
C ILE A 364 -3.35 4.71 -17.08
N ILE A 365 -3.92 4.52 -15.88
CA ILE A 365 -3.37 5.04 -14.62
C ILE A 365 -1.95 4.50 -14.38
N GLU A 366 -1.71 3.19 -14.58
CA GLU A 366 -0.38 2.59 -14.42
C GLU A 366 0.65 3.13 -15.43
N ARG A 367 0.22 3.48 -16.65
CA ARG A 367 1.07 4.15 -17.64
C ARG A 367 1.36 5.59 -17.28
N MET A 368 0.40 6.29 -16.67
CA MET A 368 0.55 7.68 -16.19
C MET A 368 1.53 7.78 -15.01
N THR A 369 1.47 6.84 -14.05
CA THR A 369 2.42 6.78 -12.93
C THR A 369 3.77 6.16 -13.31
N GLY A 370 3.86 5.57 -14.50
CA GLY A 370 5.04 4.91 -15.04
C GLY A 370 5.35 3.56 -14.40
N ARG A 371 4.37 2.95 -13.72
CA ARG A 371 4.43 1.55 -13.26
C ARG A 371 4.45 0.57 -14.43
N ASP A 372 3.74 0.90 -15.50
CA ASP A 372 3.82 0.18 -16.78
C ASP A 372 5.03 0.68 -17.58
N CYS A 373 5.93 -0.24 -17.96
CA CYS A 373 7.18 0.08 -18.66
C CYS A 373 6.98 0.64 -20.09
N ARG A 374 5.76 0.57 -20.63
CA ARG A 374 5.40 1.21 -21.90
C ARG A 374 5.26 2.73 -21.73
N GLY A 375 4.95 3.20 -20.53
CA GLY A 375 4.64 4.59 -20.23
C GLY A 375 3.41 5.12 -20.99
N ILE A 376 3.07 6.38 -20.75
CA ILE A 376 1.93 7.05 -21.40
C ILE A 376 2.33 7.79 -22.69
N LYS A 377 3.52 7.53 -23.28
CA LYS A 377 4.02 8.19 -24.50
C LYS A 377 4.35 9.69 -24.38
N ILE A 378 4.60 10.20 -23.16
CA ILE A 378 5.21 11.53 -22.97
C ILE A 378 6.69 11.47 -23.38
N ARG A 379 7.51 10.74 -22.61
CA ARG A 379 8.90 10.48 -22.98
C ARG A 379 9.40 9.20 -22.32
N ARG A 380 10.12 8.39 -23.09
CA ARG A 380 10.71 7.12 -22.66
C ARG A 380 12.05 6.91 -23.34
N LYS A 381 13.09 6.62 -22.57
CA LYS A 381 14.46 6.38 -23.05
C LYS A 381 15.08 5.15 -22.38
N LEU A 382 15.99 4.47 -23.08
CA LEU A 382 16.75 3.37 -22.48
C LEU A 382 17.68 3.92 -21.40
N ILE A 383 17.93 3.13 -20.35
CA ILE A 383 18.82 3.58 -19.26
C ILE A 383 20.22 3.84 -19.79
N ASP A 384 20.74 2.96 -20.65
CA ASP A 384 22.07 3.09 -21.24
C ASP A 384 22.20 4.38 -22.06
N GLU A 385 21.21 4.67 -22.93
CA GLU A 385 21.15 5.95 -23.68
C GLU A 385 21.15 7.16 -22.75
N VAL A 386 20.42 7.08 -21.63
CA VAL A 386 20.35 8.19 -20.66
C VAL A 386 21.68 8.37 -19.95
N LEU A 387 22.40 7.30 -19.64
CA LEU A 387 23.72 7.36 -19.00
C LEU A 387 24.80 7.88 -19.96
N GLU A 388 24.70 7.60 -21.25
CA GLU A 388 25.67 8.05 -22.25
C GLU A 388 25.49 9.52 -22.67
N ASP A 389 24.25 10.01 -22.75
CA ASP A 389 23.96 11.37 -23.22
C ASP A 389 23.74 12.36 -22.05
N PRO A 390 24.63 13.36 -21.85
CA PRO A 390 24.50 14.36 -20.79
C PRO A 390 23.19 15.17 -20.84
N GLN A 391 22.61 15.38 -22.02
CA GLN A 391 21.33 16.09 -22.16
C GLN A 391 20.16 15.23 -21.65
N LEU A 392 20.22 13.91 -21.86
CA LEU A 392 19.23 12.98 -21.34
C LEU A 392 19.37 12.81 -19.82
N GLN A 393 20.59 12.76 -19.29
CA GLN A 393 20.80 12.78 -17.83
C GLN A 393 20.18 14.04 -17.20
N ARG A 394 20.44 15.22 -17.79
CA ARG A 394 19.90 16.50 -17.30
C ARG A 394 18.38 16.52 -17.31
N TRP A 395 17.75 15.93 -18.34
CA TRP A 395 16.31 15.75 -18.38
C TRP A 395 15.81 14.84 -17.25
N ALA A 396 16.44 13.68 -17.03
CA ALA A 396 16.05 12.72 -16.01
C ALA A 396 16.21 13.26 -14.57
N LEU A 397 17.20 14.12 -14.33
CA LEU A 397 17.41 14.76 -13.02
C LEU A 397 16.40 15.88 -12.73
N LEU A 398 15.99 16.60 -13.76
CA LEU A 398 15.12 17.76 -13.63
C LEU A 398 13.63 17.38 -13.65
N LYS A 399 13.19 16.53 -14.58
CA LYS A 399 11.78 16.15 -14.75
C LYS A 399 11.34 15.06 -13.74
N ASP A 400 10.02 14.90 -13.55
CA ASP A 400 9.44 13.79 -12.79
C ASP A 400 9.49 12.50 -13.62
N VAL A 401 10.50 11.67 -13.35
CA VAL A 401 10.75 10.41 -14.07
C VAL A 401 10.75 9.23 -13.12
N VAL A 402 10.36 8.07 -13.64
CA VAL A 402 10.54 6.78 -12.99
C VAL A 402 11.55 5.94 -13.74
N VAL A 403 12.46 5.32 -13.00
CA VAL A 403 13.47 4.40 -13.55
C VAL A 403 12.96 2.97 -13.34
N THR A 404 12.64 2.31 -14.45
CA THR A 404 12.29 0.88 -14.48
C THR A 404 13.56 0.03 -14.64
N GLN A 405 13.46 -1.28 -14.88
CA GLN A 405 14.64 -2.12 -15.14
C GLN A 405 15.37 -1.76 -16.46
N LYS A 406 14.64 -1.22 -17.45
CA LYS A 406 15.17 -1.00 -18.81
C LYS A 406 15.01 0.43 -19.32
N TYR A 407 14.02 1.16 -18.81
CA TYR A 407 13.65 2.47 -19.33
C TYR A 407 13.56 3.52 -18.22
N VAL A 408 13.95 4.76 -18.56
CA VAL A 408 13.59 5.98 -17.84
C VAL A 408 12.33 6.56 -18.51
N ILE A 409 11.27 6.73 -17.72
CA ILE A 409 9.93 7.12 -18.20
C ILE A 409 9.51 8.40 -17.50
N GLU A 410 9.12 9.43 -18.25
CA GLU A 410 8.51 10.65 -17.69
C GLU A 410 7.04 10.40 -17.35
N ARG A 411 6.68 10.76 -16.11
CA ARG A 411 5.32 10.58 -15.56
C ARG A 411 4.37 11.64 -16.10
N ALA A 412 3.07 11.30 -16.10
CA ALA A 412 2.03 12.27 -16.35
C ALA A 412 1.86 13.21 -15.15
N TRP A 413 1.45 14.45 -15.44
CA TRP A 413 1.03 15.37 -14.40
C TRP A 413 -0.42 15.09 -13.98
N PHE A 414 -0.69 15.11 -12.68
CA PHE A 414 -2.01 14.85 -12.10
C PHE A 414 -2.62 16.15 -11.57
N ASP A 415 -3.39 16.83 -12.41
CA ASP A 415 -4.17 18.01 -12.02
C ASP A 415 -5.58 17.64 -11.50
N THR A 416 -6.34 18.65 -11.11
CA THR A 416 -7.70 18.50 -10.62
C THR A 416 -8.61 17.72 -11.60
N GLN A 417 -8.46 17.94 -12.91
CA GLN A 417 -9.30 17.32 -13.93
C GLN A 417 -8.98 15.83 -14.09
N VAL A 418 -7.69 15.48 -14.08
CA VAL A 418 -7.23 14.09 -14.10
C VAL A 418 -7.68 13.36 -12.82
N PHE A 419 -7.51 13.97 -11.64
CA PHE A 419 -7.99 13.38 -10.39
C PHE A 419 -9.50 13.17 -10.42
N ALA A 420 -10.28 14.15 -10.88
CA ALA A 420 -11.73 14.03 -11.00
C ALA A 420 -12.12 12.87 -11.92
N ALA A 421 -11.52 12.76 -13.11
CA ALA A 421 -11.78 11.66 -14.04
C ALA A 421 -11.42 10.28 -13.44
N ILE A 422 -10.34 10.19 -12.65
CA ILE A 422 -9.97 8.97 -11.93
C ILE A 422 -11.04 8.62 -10.88
N ILE A 423 -11.44 9.59 -10.05
CA ILE A 423 -12.45 9.41 -8.99
C ILE A 423 -13.77 8.96 -9.60
N GLU A 424 -14.26 9.64 -10.63
CA GLU A 424 -15.51 9.31 -11.31
C GLU A 424 -15.48 7.92 -11.95
N GLY A 425 -14.35 7.54 -12.56
CA GLY A 425 -14.15 6.18 -13.05
C GLY A 425 -14.18 5.14 -11.92
N MET A 426 -13.48 5.39 -10.80
CA MET A 426 -13.52 4.51 -9.64
C MET A 426 -14.95 4.34 -9.08
N LEU A 427 -15.75 5.40 -9.05
CA LEU A 427 -17.15 5.36 -8.64
C LEU A 427 -18.01 4.52 -9.59
N SER A 428 -17.85 4.72 -10.91
CA SER A 428 -18.55 3.93 -11.94
C SER A 428 -18.26 2.43 -11.82
N PHE A 429 -17.00 2.05 -11.56
CA PHE A 429 -16.61 0.65 -11.34
C PHE A 429 -16.89 0.11 -9.93
N ARG A 430 -17.53 0.92 -9.06
CA ARG A 430 -17.88 0.58 -7.67
C ARG A 430 -16.67 0.37 -6.74
N TYR A 431 -15.52 0.95 -7.06
CA TYR A 431 -14.32 0.98 -6.21
C TYR A 431 -14.41 2.10 -5.16
N LEU A 432 -15.51 2.12 -4.39
CA LEU A 432 -15.91 3.23 -3.53
C LEU A 432 -14.84 3.64 -2.52
N ARG A 433 -14.25 2.67 -1.82
CA ARG A 433 -13.23 2.95 -0.79
C ARG A 433 -11.98 3.60 -1.38
N ASN A 434 -11.62 3.22 -2.61
CA ASN A 434 -10.46 3.78 -3.31
C ASN A 434 -10.78 5.18 -3.85
N ALA A 435 -12.01 5.42 -4.31
CA ALA A 435 -12.47 6.76 -4.67
C ALA A 435 -12.41 7.71 -3.46
N VAL A 436 -12.89 7.28 -2.29
CA VAL A 436 -12.81 8.04 -1.04
C VAL A 436 -11.36 8.33 -0.65
N ALA A 437 -10.48 7.33 -0.73
CA ALA A 437 -9.05 7.52 -0.45
C ALA A 437 -8.41 8.53 -1.41
N THR A 438 -8.79 8.50 -2.69
CA THR A 438 -8.27 9.40 -3.73
C THR A 438 -8.75 10.84 -3.52
N VAL A 439 -10.01 11.03 -3.11
CA VAL A 439 -10.55 12.35 -2.73
C VAL A 439 -9.84 12.89 -1.48
N ALA A 440 -9.71 12.05 -0.44
CA ALA A 440 -9.02 12.42 0.79
C ALA A 440 -7.58 12.86 0.52
N PHE A 441 -6.88 12.13 -0.36
CA PHE A 441 -5.54 12.47 -0.78
C PHE A 441 -5.50 13.78 -1.58
N GLY A 442 -6.39 13.97 -2.55
CA GLY A 442 -6.48 15.23 -3.31
C GLY A 442 -6.73 16.46 -2.44
N LEU A 443 -7.65 16.38 -1.48
CA LEU A 443 -7.88 17.44 -0.50
C LEU A 443 -6.63 17.70 0.37
N LYS A 444 -5.93 16.65 0.79
CA LYS A 444 -4.64 16.79 1.50
C LYS A 444 -3.62 17.57 0.68
N LEU A 445 -3.58 17.39 -0.64
CA LEU A 445 -2.70 18.15 -1.54
C LEU A 445 -3.17 19.59 -1.79
N GLY A 446 -4.41 19.93 -1.40
CA GLY A 446 -4.98 21.26 -1.61
C GLY A 446 -5.83 21.40 -2.88
N LEU A 447 -6.16 20.28 -3.55
CA LEU A 447 -7.03 20.30 -4.72
C LEU A 447 -8.49 20.46 -4.31
N THR A 448 -9.25 21.22 -5.08
CA THR A 448 -10.71 21.34 -4.96
C THR A 448 -11.36 20.57 -6.11
N PHE A 449 -12.40 19.78 -5.82
CA PHE A 449 -13.12 19.00 -6.83
C PHE A 449 -14.46 19.66 -7.17
N SER A 450 -14.98 19.39 -8.37
CA SER A 450 -16.27 19.95 -8.79
C SER A 450 -17.41 19.52 -7.85
N LEU A 451 -18.45 20.35 -7.76
CA LEU A 451 -19.68 20.01 -7.03
C LEU A 451 -20.25 18.67 -7.49
N ARG A 452 -20.20 18.41 -8.81
CA ARG A 452 -20.64 17.14 -9.41
C ARG A 452 -19.87 15.94 -8.84
N THR A 453 -18.54 15.98 -8.88
CA THR A 453 -17.68 14.87 -8.42
C THR A 453 -17.86 14.63 -6.91
N MET A 454 -17.96 15.70 -6.10
CA MET A 454 -18.16 15.59 -4.65
C MET A 454 -19.55 15.05 -4.30
N SER A 455 -20.60 15.53 -4.96
CA SER A 455 -21.97 15.03 -4.78
C SER A 455 -22.10 13.56 -5.19
N GLN A 456 -21.44 13.14 -6.28
CA GLN A 456 -21.38 11.73 -6.67
C GLN A 456 -20.74 10.85 -5.60
N LEU A 457 -19.62 11.28 -5.02
CA LEU A 457 -18.96 10.54 -3.94
C LEU A 457 -19.90 10.37 -2.75
N LEU A 458 -20.56 11.46 -2.32
CA LEU A 458 -21.50 11.46 -1.20
C LEU A 458 -22.68 10.53 -1.46
N ASP A 459 -23.33 10.66 -2.62
CA ASP A 459 -24.47 9.83 -3.00
C ASP A 459 -24.09 8.34 -3.10
N HIS A 460 -22.91 8.01 -3.65
CA HIS A 460 -22.42 6.63 -3.70
C HIS A 460 -22.09 6.08 -2.29
N CYS A 461 -21.56 6.91 -1.39
CA CYS A 461 -21.30 6.51 0.00
C CYS A 461 -22.60 6.22 0.76
N VAL A 462 -23.59 7.11 0.65
CA VAL A 462 -24.91 6.91 1.26
C VAL A 462 -25.58 5.67 0.67
N ARG A 463 -25.52 5.47 -0.66
CA ARG A 463 -26.08 4.31 -1.34
C ARG A 463 -25.42 2.98 -1.00
N ALA A 464 -24.12 2.96 -0.79
CA ALA A 464 -23.42 1.73 -0.45
C ALA A 464 -23.67 1.26 0.99
N LEU A 465 -24.10 2.17 1.88
CA LEU A 465 -24.23 1.93 3.33
C LEU A 465 -22.93 1.32 3.92
N ASP A 466 -21.77 1.72 3.40
CA ASP A 466 -20.46 1.22 3.84
C ASP A 466 -19.88 2.14 4.92
N PRO A 467 -19.86 1.72 6.21
CA PRO A 467 -19.38 2.58 7.29
C PRO A 467 -17.90 2.95 7.15
N LYS A 468 -17.08 2.12 6.49
CA LYS A 468 -15.66 2.45 6.27
C LYS A 468 -15.49 3.56 5.25
N ALA A 469 -16.27 3.53 4.17
CA ALA A 469 -16.25 4.58 3.15
C ALA A 469 -16.82 5.89 3.72
N ALA A 470 -17.95 5.82 4.44
CA ALA A 470 -18.58 6.96 5.10
C ALA A 470 -17.61 7.66 6.07
N LEU A 471 -16.97 6.90 6.96
CA LEU A 471 -15.98 7.44 7.89
C LEU A 471 -14.77 8.05 7.19
N GLY A 472 -14.36 7.48 6.05
CA GLY A 472 -13.29 8.02 5.22
C GLY A 472 -13.63 9.41 4.67
N VAL A 473 -14.84 9.62 4.15
CA VAL A 473 -15.31 10.92 3.66
C VAL A 473 -15.41 11.94 4.79
N LEU A 474 -16.00 11.56 5.93
CA LEU A 474 -16.13 12.45 7.09
C LEU A 474 -14.76 12.94 7.58
N ARG A 475 -13.77 12.04 7.67
CA ARG A 475 -12.39 12.41 8.02
C ARG A 475 -11.75 13.32 6.98
N ALA A 476 -11.95 13.03 5.69
CA ALA A 476 -11.40 13.83 4.60
C ALA A 476 -11.92 15.28 4.65
N PHE A 477 -13.23 15.46 4.84
CA PHE A 477 -13.85 16.78 4.91
C PHE A 477 -13.43 17.55 6.17
N ALA A 478 -13.32 16.86 7.30
CA ALA A 478 -12.82 17.46 8.54
C ALA A 478 -11.34 17.90 8.47
N THR A 479 -10.55 17.35 7.54
CA THR A 479 -9.11 17.68 7.43
C THR A 479 -8.89 19.08 6.87
N LYS A 480 -9.69 19.51 5.89
CA LYS A 480 -9.62 20.86 5.28
C LYS A 480 -11.03 21.39 4.92
N PRO A 481 -11.80 21.89 5.90
CA PRO A 481 -13.17 22.34 5.67
C PRO A 481 -13.29 23.48 4.65
N SER A 482 -12.32 24.39 4.57
CA SER A 482 -12.34 25.53 3.64
C SER A 482 -12.36 25.13 2.16
N LEU A 483 -11.75 23.99 1.81
CA LEU A 483 -11.79 23.48 0.43
C LEU A 483 -13.17 22.89 0.09
N VAL A 484 -13.88 22.37 1.09
CA VAL A 484 -15.25 21.87 0.93
C VAL A 484 -16.21 23.05 0.82
N GLU A 485 -16.04 24.08 1.65
CA GLU A 485 -16.81 25.33 1.60
C GLU A 485 -16.70 26.01 0.23
N ALA A 486 -15.50 26.04 -0.35
CA ALA A 486 -15.27 26.61 -1.67
C ALA A 486 -16.12 25.97 -2.77
N VAL A 487 -16.55 24.72 -2.61
CA VAL A 487 -17.37 23.95 -3.56
C VAL A 487 -18.87 24.09 -3.25
N PHE A 488 -19.25 24.06 -1.98
CA PHE A 488 -20.65 24.12 -1.52
C PHE A 488 -20.98 25.53 -1.01
N ARG A 489 -20.95 26.53 -1.89
CA ARG A 489 -21.14 27.95 -1.52
C ARG A 489 -22.60 28.37 -1.37
N ARG A 490 -23.50 27.79 -2.17
CA ARG A 490 -24.92 28.20 -2.18
C ARG A 490 -25.65 27.54 -1.03
N GLU A 491 -26.65 28.21 -0.47
CA GLU A 491 -27.45 27.69 0.64
C GLU A 491 -28.11 26.33 0.31
N CYS A 492 -28.55 26.13 -0.94
CA CYS A 492 -29.08 24.84 -1.41
C CYS A 492 -28.04 23.72 -1.39
N ASP A 493 -26.78 24.03 -1.73
CA ASP A 493 -25.67 23.07 -1.77
C ASP A 493 -25.20 22.74 -0.34
N GLN A 494 -25.19 23.73 0.54
CA GLN A 494 -24.91 23.56 1.97
C GLN A 494 -25.98 22.70 2.66
N THR A 495 -27.25 22.92 2.33
CA THR A 495 -28.36 22.10 2.81
C THR A 495 -28.20 20.64 2.36
N TYR A 496 -27.91 20.42 1.07
CA TYR A 496 -27.63 19.10 0.53
C TYR A 496 -26.43 18.44 1.24
N LEU A 497 -25.32 19.18 1.42
CA LEU A 497 -24.12 18.70 2.08
C LEU A 497 -24.40 18.31 3.54
N ALA A 498 -25.12 19.15 4.28
CA ALA A 498 -25.49 18.90 5.67
C ALA A 498 -26.31 17.61 5.80
N GLN A 499 -27.32 17.43 4.94
CA GLN A 499 -28.11 16.20 4.89
C GLN A 499 -27.23 14.98 4.59
N ARG A 500 -26.31 15.07 3.63
CA ARG A 500 -25.41 13.97 3.29
C ARG A 500 -24.42 13.64 4.40
N ILE A 501 -23.85 14.64 5.07
CA ILE A 501 -22.95 14.41 6.22
C ILE A 501 -23.71 13.76 7.36
N GLN A 502 -24.95 14.19 7.64
CA GLN A 502 -25.81 13.53 8.62
C GLN A 502 -26.03 12.06 8.26
N ASN A 503 -26.36 11.77 7.00
CA ASN A 503 -26.53 10.39 6.53
C ASN A 503 -25.28 9.54 6.76
N LEU A 504 -24.09 10.11 6.52
CA LEU A 504 -22.83 9.40 6.73
C LEU A 504 -22.53 9.17 8.23
N LEU A 505 -22.88 10.12 9.11
CA LEU A 505 -22.77 9.97 10.56
C LEU A 505 -23.69 8.84 11.06
N ASP A 506 -24.93 8.81 10.57
CA ASP A 506 -25.93 7.79 10.91
C ASP A 506 -25.48 6.39 10.42
N ILE A 507 -24.94 6.29 9.19
CA ILE A 507 -24.34 5.05 8.66
C ILE A 507 -23.18 4.55 9.55
N CYS A 508 -22.39 5.46 10.10
CA CYS A 508 -21.31 5.14 11.04
C CYS A 508 -21.83 4.77 12.45
N GLY A 509 -23.10 5.02 12.75
CA GLY A 509 -23.69 4.84 14.08
C GLY A 509 -23.31 5.92 15.08
N ILE A 510 -22.93 7.11 14.60
CA ILE A 510 -22.57 8.26 15.45
C ILE A 510 -23.84 9.07 15.68
N THR A 511 -24.62 8.68 16.69
CA THR A 511 -25.88 9.36 17.04
C THR A 511 -25.61 10.63 17.86
N GLY A 512 -26.24 11.75 17.50
CA GLY A 512 -26.19 13.00 18.27
C GLY A 512 -25.10 14.00 17.86
N SER A 513 -24.27 13.67 16.87
CA SER A 513 -23.33 14.64 16.28
C SER A 513 -23.99 15.46 15.17
N SER A 514 -23.75 16.77 15.15
CA SER A 514 -24.22 17.69 14.09
C SER A 514 -23.26 17.66 12.88
N PRO A 515 -23.75 17.89 11.64
CA PRO A 515 -22.88 18.09 10.47
C PRO A 515 -21.80 19.16 10.67
N ALA A 516 -22.10 20.18 11.49
CA ALA A 516 -21.16 21.23 11.88
C ALA A 516 -19.90 20.72 12.60
N ALA A 517 -19.96 19.55 13.25
CA ALA A 517 -18.79 18.93 13.89
C ALA A 517 -17.74 18.46 12.87
N VAL A 518 -18.16 18.23 11.61
CA VAL A 518 -17.30 17.77 10.51
C VAL A 518 -16.85 18.97 9.68
N VAL A 519 -17.77 19.90 9.41
CA VAL A 519 -17.53 21.11 8.61
C VAL A 519 -18.14 22.33 9.34
N PRO A 520 -17.31 23.15 10.02
CA PRO A 520 -17.80 24.20 10.92
C PRO A 520 -18.72 25.25 10.26
N PHE A 521 -18.59 25.51 8.96
CA PHE A 521 -19.40 26.50 8.24
C PHE A 521 -20.88 26.11 8.07
N LEU A 522 -21.29 24.92 8.51
CA LEU A 522 -22.69 24.45 8.47
C LEU A 522 -23.47 24.74 9.78
N GLN A 523 -22.94 25.55 10.71
CA GLN A 523 -23.57 25.82 12.01
C GLN A 523 -24.92 26.55 11.92
N ASP A 524 -25.11 27.39 10.89
CA ASP A 524 -26.26 28.31 10.80
C ASP A 524 -27.46 27.74 10.02
N LEU A 525 -27.45 26.44 9.66
CA LEU A 525 -28.51 25.86 8.83
C LEU A 525 -29.80 25.57 9.63
N PRO A 526 -31.00 25.84 9.05
CA PRO A 526 -32.28 25.57 9.70
C PRO A 526 -32.48 24.08 10.03
N ALA A 527 -32.96 23.77 11.24
CA ALA A 527 -33.26 22.40 11.66
C ALA A 527 -34.32 21.71 10.78
N SER A 528 -35.21 22.47 10.14
CA SER A 528 -36.22 21.99 9.17
C SER A 528 -35.62 21.40 7.90
N SER A 529 -34.35 21.70 7.60
CA SER A 529 -33.63 21.21 6.42
C SER A 529 -33.00 19.83 6.62
N MET A 530 -33.11 19.24 7.82
CA MET A 530 -32.55 17.93 8.16
C MET A 530 -33.55 16.78 7.95
N LEU A 531 -33.06 15.54 7.89
CA LEU A 531 -33.91 14.35 7.78
C LEU A 531 -34.96 14.30 8.90
N SER A 532 -36.20 13.94 8.53
CA SER A 532 -37.26 13.66 9.50
C SER A 532 -36.92 12.45 10.38
N GLY A 533 -37.49 12.38 11.58
CA GLY A 533 -37.31 11.22 12.48
C GLY A 533 -37.67 9.89 11.82
N ARG A 534 -38.69 9.89 10.95
CA ARG A 534 -39.08 8.73 10.14
C ARG A 534 -37.97 8.32 9.17
N GLN A 535 -37.35 9.26 8.45
CA GLN A 535 -36.26 8.95 7.53
C GLN A 535 -35.01 8.44 8.24
N ARG A 536 -34.67 8.99 9.41
CA ARG A 536 -33.56 8.47 10.24
C ARG A 536 -33.81 7.03 10.68
N GLN A 537 -35.04 6.72 11.10
CA GLN A 537 -35.43 5.34 11.42
C GLN A 537 -35.27 4.40 10.22
N GLY A 538 -35.70 4.82 9.03
CA GLY A 538 -35.50 4.05 7.79
C GLY A 538 -34.01 3.79 7.47
N MET A 539 -33.15 4.79 7.69
CA MET A 539 -31.70 4.68 7.52
C MET A 539 -31.10 3.66 8.50
N ASP A 540 -31.51 3.70 9.77
CA ASP A 540 -31.07 2.75 10.79
C ASP A 540 -31.50 1.31 10.48
N ILE A 541 -32.74 1.12 10.03
CA ILE A 541 -33.24 -0.20 9.62
C ILE A 541 -32.43 -0.70 8.42
N ALA A 542 -32.23 0.13 7.38
CA ALA A 542 -31.44 -0.25 6.21
C ALA A 542 -29.99 -0.61 6.57
N ARG A 543 -29.37 0.12 7.52
CA ARG A 543 -28.05 -0.19 8.07
C ARG A 543 -28.03 -1.54 8.79
N MET A 544 -29.01 -1.82 9.65
CA MET A 544 -29.09 -3.08 10.38
C MET A 544 -29.28 -4.27 9.43
N VAL A 545 -30.21 -4.17 8.47
CA VAL A 545 -30.43 -5.21 7.45
C VAL A 545 -29.15 -5.49 6.67
N ARG A 546 -28.43 -4.44 6.28
CA ARG A 546 -27.14 -4.57 5.59
C ARG A 546 -26.06 -5.27 6.43
N LEU A 547 -26.00 -4.98 7.74
CA LEU A 547 -25.08 -5.64 8.66
C LEU A 547 -25.43 -7.13 8.86
N ILE A 548 -26.72 -7.46 8.92
CA ILE A 548 -27.22 -8.83 9.02
C ILE A 548 -26.86 -9.60 7.75
N GLU A 549 -27.06 -9.04 6.55
CA GLU A 549 -26.66 -9.67 5.29
C GLU A 549 -25.17 -9.98 5.24
N GLN A 550 -24.33 -9.01 5.61
CA GLN A 550 -22.87 -9.20 5.64
C GLN A 550 -22.47 -10.27 6.67
N SER A 551 -23.20 -10.39 7.77
CA SER A 551 -22.98 -11.42 8.78
C SER A 551 -23.45 -12.79 8.29
N ARG A 552 -24.59 -12.86 7.57
CA ARG A 552 -25.10 -14.09 6.97
C ARG A 552 -24.15 -14.65 5.91
N ILE A 553 -23.61 -13.80 5.02
CA ILE A 553 -22.61 -14.21 4.03
C ILE A 553 -21.36 -14.80 4.72
N LYS A 554 -20.92 -14.19 5.84
CA LYS A 554 -19.81 -14.74 6.63
C LYS A 554 -20.19 -16.08 7.28
N LEU A 555 -21.39 -16.22 7.81
CA LEU A 555 -21.89 -17.45 8.43
C LEU A 555 -22.03 -18.58 7.40
N GLU A 556 -22.65 -18.33 6.24
CA GLU A 556 -22.73 -19.30 5.12
C GLU A 556 -21.33 -19.75 4.69
N TYR A 557 -20.36 -18.82 4.62
CA TYR A 557 -18.97 -19.17 4.37
C TYR A 557 -18.39 -20.09 5.46
N PHE A 558 -18.65 -19.81 6.74
CA PHE A 558 -18.19 -20.65 7.85
C PHE A 558 -18.90 -22.02 7.88
N GLU A 559 -20.20 -22.08 7.62
CA GLU A 559 -20.98 -23.32 7.52
C GLU A 559 -20.51 -24.19 6.36
N THR A 560 -20.25 -23.60 5.20
CA THR A 560 -19.69 -24.31 4.04
C THR A 560 -18.31 -24.89 4.39
N LYS A 561 -17.50 -24.14 5.14
CA LYS A 561 -16.18 -24.58 5.59
C LYS A 561 -16.27 -25.69 6.65
N LEU A 562 -17.21 -25.59 7.59
CA LEU A 562 -17.49 -26.61 8.60
C LEU A 562 -18.05 -27.89 7.98
N GLY A 563 -18.94 -27.78 6.99
CA GLY A 563 -19.45 -28.91 6.21
C GLY A 563 -18.34 -29.63 5.43
N SER A 564 -17.43 -28.87 4.82
CA SER A 564 -16.24 -29.42 4.15
C SER A 564 -15.33 -30.16 5.13
N ILE A 565 -15.16 -29.65 6.35
CA ILE A 565 -14.40 -30.32 7.43
C ILE A 565 -15.13 -31.59 7.89
N ARG A 566 -16.44 -31.55 8.11
CA ARG A 566 -17.26 -32.70 8.55
C ARG A 566 -17.24 -33.84 7.53
N GLY A 567 -17.34 -33.52 6.23
CA GLY A 567 -17.19 -34.50 5.15
C GLY A 567 -15.82 -35.18 5.14
N CYS A 568 -14.75 -34.43 5.42
CA CYS A 568 -13.40 -35.00 5.55
C CYS A 568 -13.23 -35.93 6.76
N VAL A 569 -14.06 -35.78 7.80
CA VAL A 569 -14.02 -36.64 9.01
C VAL A 569 -14.83 -37.92 8.80
N VAL A 570 -15.98 -37.86 8.12
CA VAL A 570 -16.82 -39.05 7.86
C VAL A 570 -16.14 -40.04 6.90
N ASP A 571 -15.38 -39.56 5.91
CA ASP A 571 -14.62 -40.41 4.99
C ASP A 571 -13.50 -41.23 5.66
N THR A 572 -13.04 -40.83 6.85
CA THR A 572 -12.00 -41.60 7.57
C THR A 572 -12.54 -42.87 8.23
N GLN A 573 -13.86 -42.98 8.49
CA GLN A 573 -14.44 -44.18 9.10
C GLN A 573 -14.71 -45.29 8.07
N LEU A 574 -15.11 -44.94 6.83
CA LEU A 574 -15.30 -45.90 5.74
C LEU A 574 -13.98 -46.47 5.17
N GLY A 575 -12.85 -45.77 5.35
CA GLY A 575 -11.53 -46.20 4.89
C GLY A 575 -10.83 -47.26 5.76
N THR A 576 -11.37 -47.55 6.96
CA THR A 576 -10.76 -48.55 7.86
C THR A 576 -11.13 -49.99 7.52
N GLU A 577 -12.32 -50.22 6.95
CA GLU A 577 -12.76 -51.55 6.53
C GLU A 577 -12.14 -51.96 5.17
N ALA A 578 -12.01 -51.01 4.24
CA ALA A 578 -11.36 -51.25 2.95
C ALA A 578 -9.84 -51.51 3.05
N ARG A 579 -9.18 -51.00 4.11
CA ARG A 579 -7.75 -51.23 4.36
C ARG A 579 -7.42 -52.62 4.91
N ARG A 580 -8.36 -53.31 5.57
CA ARG A 580 -8.12 -54.70 6.03
C ARG A 580 -8.11 -55.69 4.87
N VAL A 581 -9.01 -55.52 3.89
CA VAL A 581 -9.12 -56.43 2.74
C VAL A 581 -7.94 -56.28 1.76
N ALA A 582 -7.36 -55.08 1.64
CA ALA A 582 -6.24 -54.82 0.71
C ALA A 582 -4.87 -55.37 1.20
N ILE A 583 -4.71 -55.64 2.50
CA ILE A 583 -3.43 -56.09 3.08
C ILE A 583 -3.21 -57.61 2.91
N GLU A 584 -4.27 -58.39 2.67
CA GLU A 584 -4.13 -59.84 2.43
C GLU A 584 -3.79 -60.20 0.96
N HIS A 585 -4.12 -59.34 -0.01
CA HIS A 585 -3.91 -59.63 -1.43
C HIS A 585 -2.50 -59.31 -1.99
N ALA A 586 -1.64 -58.59 -1.25
CA ALA A 586 -0.34 -58.14 -1.74
C ALA A 586 0.84 -59.12 -1.49
N ARG A 587 0.58 -60.33 -0.95
CA ARG A 587 1.61 -61.37 -0.76
C ARG A 587 1.77 -62.34 -1.93
N HIS A 588 0.97 -62.22 -2.99
CA HIS A 588 1.09 -63.03 -4.19
C HIS A 588 1.38 -62.10 -5.38
N TRP A 589 2.65 -62.03 -5.80
CA TRP A 589 3.11 -61.98 -7.21
C TRP A 589 4.60 -61.62 -7.27
N LYS A 590 5.42 -62.68 -7.26
CA LYS A 590 6.76 -62.71 -7.90
C LYS A 590 6.61 -63.57 -9.15
N HIS A 591 6.91 -63.05 -10.35
CA HIS A 591 7.71 -63.69 -11.42
C HIS A 591 7.62 -62.99 -12.80
N MET A 592 8.79 -62.48 -13.25
CA MET A 592 9.45 -62.58 -14.59
C MET A 592 8.74 -62.07 -15.89
N PRO A 593 9.44 -61.87 -17.05
CA PRO A 593 10.87 -62.07 -17.39
C PRO A 593 11.59 -60.91 -18.13
N LYS A 594 12.90 -61.14 -18.34
CA LYS A 594 13.94 -60.36 -19.06
C LYS A 594 13.76 -60.34 -20.59
N VAL A 595 14.35 -59.32 -21.26
CA VAL A 595 14.99 -59.44 -22.60
C VAL A 595 16.27 -58.60 -22.64
N LYS A 596 17.33 -59.18 -23.23
CA LYS A 596 18.73 -58.71 -23.39
C LYS A 596 18.94 -57.86 -24.67
N ASN A 597 20.04 -57.09 -24.69
CA ASN A 597 21.16 -57.08 -25.67
C ASN A 597 22.17 -56.00 -25.19
N GLU A 598 23.39 -56.29 -24.69
CA GLU A 598 24.66 -56.65 -25.40
C GLU A 598 25.09 -55.53 -26.39
N THR A 599 26.28 -54.91 -26.39
CA THR A 599 27.65 -55.27 -25.95
C THR A 599 28.64 -54.09 -26.13
N ALA A 600 29.80 -54.17 -25.44
CA ALA A 600 31.15 -53.64 -25.75
C ALA A 600 31.46 -52.13 -25.54
N ALA A 601 32.61 -51.67 -25.03
CA ALA A 601 33.86 -52.30 -24.53
C ALA A 601 34.72 -51.26 -23.76
N ASP A 602 35.71 -51.79 -23.05
CA ASP A 602 36.79 -51.22 -22.21
C ASP A 602 37.53 -49.95 -22.70
N VAL A 603 38.07 -49.16 -21.75
CA VAL A 603 39.52 -48.85 -21.61
C VAL A 603 39.81 -48.41 -20.14
N SER A 604 40.95 -48.87 -19.65
CA SER A 604 41.54 -48.75 -18.32
C SER A 604 42.45 -47.51 -18.09
N ASP A 605 42.67 -47.24 -16.80
CA ASP A 605 43.92 -46.90 -16.11
C ASP A 605 44.54 -45.49 -16.01
N SER A 606 45.04 -45.29 -14.76
CA SER A 606 46.19 -44.51 -14.28
C SER A 606 45.99 -43.10 -13.68
N ASP A 607 45.99 -43.09 -12.35
CA ASP A 607 46.87 -42.35 -11.44
C ASP A 607 47.43 -40.98 -11.85
N LYS A 608 47.13 -39.97 -11.01
CA LYS A 608 48.14 -39.13 -10.34
C LYS A 608 47.50 -38.35 -9.17
N ALA A 609 48.02 -38.61 -7.98
CA ALA A 609 47.84 -37.77 -6.80
C ALA A 609 48.79 -36.57 -6.86
N GLU A 610 48.30 -35.38 -6.57
CA GLU A 610 49.06 -34.37 -5.81
C GLU A 610 48.11 -33.32 -5.21
N GLN A 611 48.49 -32.87 -4.02
CA GLN A 611 47.73 -32.14 -3.01
C GLN A 611 47.31 -30.74 -3.47
N LEU A 612 46.14 -30.25 -3.03
CA LEU A 612 45.88 -28.85 -2.59
C LEU A 612 44.39 -28.65 -2.21
N GLU A 613 44.17 -28.36 -0.92
CA GLU A 613 43.08 -27.55 -0.32
C GLU A 613 41.59 -27.86 -0.67
N PRO A 614 40.76 -28.34 0.28
CA PRO A 614 39.31 -28.25 0.17
C PRO A 614 38.73 -27.25 1.19
N SER A 615 38.62 -25.97 0.82
CA SER A 615 37.71 -25.05 1.53
C SER A 615 36.86 -24.13 0.64
N GLU A 616 36.97 -24.21 -0.68
CA GLU A 616 36.27 -23.25 -1.57
C GLU A 616 34.84 -23.65 -1.99
N GLY A 617 34.40 -24.87 -1.66
CA GLY A 617 33.17 -25.44 -2.24
C GLY A 617 31.86 -25.24 -1.44
N VAL A 618 31.94 -24.92 -0.14
CA VAL A 618 30.77 -24.99 0.76
C VAL A 618 30.16 -23.62 1.06
N GLN A 619 30.93 -22.53 1.01
CA GLN A 619 30.41 -21.16 1.17
C GLN A 619 29.69 -20.61 -0.08
N ARG A 620 30.00 -21.13 -1.28
CA ARG A 620 29.43 -20.63 -2.56
C ARG A 620 27.97 -21.02 -2.84
N MET A 621 27.33 -21.85 -2.01
CA MET A 621 26.03 -22.46 -2.33
C MET A 621 24.83 -21.96 -1.50
N VAL A 622 24.98 -20.86 -0.75
CA VAL A 622 23.84 -20.19 -0.07
C VAL A 622 23.16 -19.13 -0.96
N LEU A 623 23.60 -18.99 -2.21
CA LEU A 623 23.45 -17.74 -2.97
C LEU A 623 22.56 -17.92 -4.21
N GLY A 624 21.30 -17.49 -4.11
CA GLY A 624 20.42 -17.40 -5.27
C GLY A 624 18.96 -17.02 -5.03
N ALA A 625 18.61 -16.22 -4.00
CA ALA A 625 17.18 -15.87 -3.80
C ALA A 625 16.90 -14.66 -2.89
N VAL A 626 17.67 -13.57 -2.91
CA VAL A 626 17.28 -12.35 -2.16
C VAL A 626 17.52 -11.10 -3.00
N SER A 627 16.55 -10.77 -3.85
CA SER A 627 16.43 -9.42 -4.42
C SER A 627 15.06 -8.84 -4.05
N PRO A 628 14.96 -7.98 -3.02
CA PRO A 628 13.76 -7.22 -2.76
C PRO A 628 13.71 -6.00 -3.69
N ASN A 629 12.58 -5.89 -4.40
CA ASN A 629 12.18 -4.71 -5.13
C ASN A 629 12.24 -3.42 -4.26
N LYS A 630 12.76 -2.38 -4.91
CA LYS A 630 13.12 -1.03 -4.42
C LYS A 630 11.94 -0.22 -3.87
N ARG A 631 12.14 0.52 -2.77
CA ARG A 631 11.60 1.88 -2.51
C ARG A 631 12.59 2.71 -1.66
N THR A 632 12.65 4.01 -1.90
CA THR A 632 13.59 4.98 -1.29
C THR A 632 12.80 6.04 -0.54
N LEU A 633 13.24 6.46 0.65
CA LEU A 633 12.79 7.71 1.29
C LEU A 633 13.98 8.48 1.87
N LEU A 634 14.04 9.77 1.54
CA LEU A 634 15.00 10.77 2.01
C LEU A 634 14.43 11.56 3.21
N GLN A 635 15.35 12.09 4.02
CA GLN A 635 15.13 12.78 5.29
C GLN A 635 14.80 14.28 5.09
N THR A 636 13.98 14.86 5.96
CA THR A 636 13.98 16.31 6.25
C THR A 636 13.89 16.57 7.76
N GLY A 637 14.67 17.54 8.21
CA GLY A 637 14.87 17.90 9.62
C GLY A 637 13.82 18.88 10.15
N GLY A 638 13.66 18.85 11.47
CA GLY A 638 12.86 19.79 12.26
C GLY A 638 12.87 19.37 13.73
N LYS A 639 13.49 20.22 14.57
CA LYS A 639 13.71 20.03 16.01
C LYS A 639 12.38 20.04 16.78
N ALA A 640 11.85 18.85 17.03
CA ALA A 640 10.85 18.57 18.06
C ALA A 640 11.14 17.15 18.57
N ASP A 641 10.99 16.93 19.88
CA ASP A 641 11.33 15.68 20.60
C ASP A 641 11.03 14.43 19.72
N PRO A 642 12.08 13.70 19.27
CA PRO A 642 11.94 12.59 18.33
C PRO A 642 10.91 11.56 18.78
N TRP A 643 10.80 11.31 20.09
CA TRP A 643 9.95 10.26 20.63
C TRP A 643 8.45 10.61 20.66
N ALA A 644 8.08 11.90 20.66
CA ALA A 644 6.69 12.34 20.79
C ALA A 644 5.83 12.09 19.53
N ARG A 645 6.45 11.96 18.35
CA ARG A 645 5.75 11.79 17.06
C ARG A 645 5.14 10.40 16.86
N LEU A 646 5.71 9.36 17.48
CA LEU A 646 5.24 7.97 17.34
C LEU A 646 4.06 7.65 18.29
N GLU A 647 4.08 8.24 19.50
CA GLU A 647 2.98 8.10 20.47
C GLU A 647 1.69 8.81 20.00
N ALA A 648 1.76 9.68 18.98
CA ALA A 648 0.62 10.38 18.40
C ALA A 648 0.08 9.74 17.10
N SER A 649 0.84 8.85 16.46
CA SER A 649 0.54 8.29 15.14
C SER A 649 -0.04 6.87 15.17
N GLY A 650 -0.90 6.57 16.14
CA GLY A 650 -1.59 5.28 16.25
C GLY A 650 -2.69 5.11 15.21
N LYS A 651 -2.35 4.80 13.95
CA LYS A 651 -3.29 4.23 12.96
C LYS A 651 -2.59 3.22 12.05
N GLU A 652 -3.25 2.07 11.90
CA GLU A 652 -2.96 0.92 11.02
C GLU A 652 -2.09 -0.22 11.57
N GLY A 653 -2.54 -0.83 12.68
CA GLY A 653 -2.26 -2.25 12.95
C GLY A 653 -3.24 -3.15 12.19
N SER A 654 -2.95 -3.47 10.92
CA SER A 654 -3.60 -4.60 10.24
C SER A 654 -2.75 -5.84 10.46
N LEU A 655 -3.23 -6.79 11.26
CA LEU A 655 -2.78 -8.17 11.21
C LEU A 655 -2.77 -8.63 9.74
N ARG A 656 -1.58 -8.91 9.20
CA ARG A 656 -1.43 -9.63 7.94
C ARG A 656 -0.39 -10.72 8.16
N VAL A 657 -0.88 -11.95 8.04
CA VAL A 657 -0.10 -13.15 7.74
C VAL A 657 0.66 -12.87 6.44
N TYR A 658 1.98 -12.83 6.49
CA TYR A 658 2.83 -12.64 5.32
C TYR A 658 3.02 -13.97 4.60
N GLY A 659 2.63 -13.98 3.32
CA GLY A 659 3.06 -14.90 2.30
C GLY A 659 3.23 -14.10 1.00
N SER A 660 4.26 -14.44 0.22
CA SER A 660 4.57 -13.94 -1.14
C SER A 660 3.31 -13.78 -2.04
N PRO A 661 3.31 -12.86 -3.03
CA PRO A 661 2.12 -12.49 -3.81
C PRO A 661 1.70 -13.57 -4.80
N LEU A 662 1.05 -14.60 -4.28
CA LEU A 662 0.04 -15.38 -4.99
C LEU A 662 -1.32 -15.02 -4.39
N THR A 663 -2.30 -14.84 -5.28
CA THR A 663 -3.74 -14.73 -4.98
C THR A 663 -4.09 -15.44 -3.68
N VAL A 664 -4.56 -14.70 -2.65
CA VAL A 664 -4.91 -15.29 -1.36
C VAL A 664 -6.05 -16.28 -1.60
N CYS A 665 -5.71 -17.55 -1.75
CA CYS A 665 -6.68 -18.62 -1.81
C CYS A 665 -7.38 -18.71 -0.45
N HIS A 666 -8.70 -18.79 -0.45
CA HIS A 666 -9.49 -18.92 0.78
C HIS A 666 -9.55 -20.38 1.29
N SER A 667 -8.92 -21.32 0.58
CA SER A 667 -8.79 -22.72 0.98
C SER A 667 -7.69 -22.89 2.03
N ARG A 668 -8.07 -23.38 3.22
CA ARG A 668 -7.15 -23.74 4.33
C ARG A 668 -7.27 -25.23 4.72
N THR A 669 -7.90 -26.06 3.89
CA THR A 669 -8.12 -27.48 4.16
C THR A 669 -7.31 -28.32 3.17
N LYS A 670 -6.75 -29.45 3.64
CA LYS A 670 -5.91 -30.38 2.85
C LYS A 670 -4.71 -29.73 2.15
N LEU A 671 -3.89 -28.99 2.92
CA LEU A 671 -2.62 -28.46 2.40
C LEU A 671 -1.67 -29.61 2.01
N SER A 672 -1.19 -29.60 0.77
CA SER A 672 -0.15 -30.49 0.29
C SER A 672 1.22 -29.85 0.50
N ARG A 673 2.17 -30.61 1.07
CA ARG A 673 3.57 -30.18 1.15
C ARG A 673 4.24 -30.33 -0.21
N CYS A 674 5.16 -29.42 -0.52
CA CYS A 674 6.05 -29.57 -1.66
C CYS A 674 6.82 -30.89 -1.51
N THR A 675 6.70 -31.80 -2.48
CA THR A 675 7.36 -33.11 -2.42
C THR A 675 8.89 -33.03 -2.44
N GLY A 676 9.45 -31.90 -2.89
CA GLY A 676 10.89 -31.65 -2.92
C GLY A 676 11.42 -31.19 -1.57
N CYS A 677 11.10 -29.96 -1.17
CA CYS A 677 11.66 -29.33 0.03
C CYS A 677 10.89 -29.63 1.33
N GLN A 678 9.62 -30.06 1.24
CA GLN A 678 8.72 -30.33 2.36
C GLN A 678 8.39 -29.13 3.29
N VAL A 679 8.96 -27.96 3.06
CA VAL A 679 8.81 -26.74 3.90
C VAL A 679 7.91 -25.65 3.28
N VAL A 680 7.28 -25.95 2.14
CA VAL A 680 6.30 -25.08 1.46
C VAL A 680 4.98 -25.83 1.29
N TYR A 681 3.87 -25.12 1.55
CA TYR A 681 2.52 -25.67 1.52
C TYR A 681 1.71 -25.07 0.38
N TYR A 682 0.97 -25.93 -0.31
CA TYR A 682 0.05 -25.55 -1.37
C TYR A 682 -1.33 -26.08 -1.07
N CYS A 683 -2.35 -25.24 -1.20
CA CYS A 683 -3.75 -25.66 -1.07
C CYS A 683 -4.28 -26.42 -2.30
N GLY A 684 -3.45 -26.63 -3.33
CA GLY A 684 -3.79 -27.38 -4.53
C GLY A 684 -2.68 -27.35 -5.58
N ARG A 685 -2.78 -28.23 -6.58
CA ARG A 685 -1.80 -28.39 -7.68
C ARG A 685 -1.61 -27.09 -8.48
N GLU A 686 -2.66 -26.30 -8.64
CA GLU A 686 -2.60 -25.03 -9.38
C GLU A 686 -1.62 -24.04 -8.75
N HIS A 687 -1.67 -23.85 -7.43
CA HIS A 687 -0.73 -22.96 -6.73
C HIS A 687 0.69 -23.52 -6.67
N GLN A 688 0.83 -24.85 -6.60
CA GLN A 688 2.13 -25.49 -6.71
C GLN A 688 2.76 -25.22 -8.08
N VAL A 689 1.99 -25.32 -9.17
CA VAL A 689 2.48 -25.04 -10.53
C VAL A 689 2.79 -23.56 -10.72
N ALA A 690 1.96 -22.67 -10.18
CA ALA A 690 2.17 -21.23 -10.27
C ALA A 690 3.43 -20.78 -9.51
N ASP A 691 3.64 -21.30 -8.30
CA ASP A 691 4.82 -21.01 -7.48
C ASP A 691 6.10 -21.70 -8.00
N ARG A 692 5.97 -22.81 -8.75
CA ARG A 692 7.11 -23.61 -9.23
C ARG A 692 8.18 -22.77 -9.90
N LYS A 693 7.83 -21.74 -10.68
CA LYS A 693 8.83 -20.92 -11.36
C LYS A 693 9.70 -20.12 -10.38
N ALA A 694 9.12 -19.60 -9.30
CA ALA A 694 9.84 -18.86 -8.28
C ALA A 694 10.57 -19.81 -7.31
N HIS A 695 9.89 -20.85 -6.83
CA HIS A 695 10.39 -21.75 -5.79
C HIS A 695 11.35 -22.86 -6.28
N LYS A 696 11.41 -23.16 -7.59
CA LYS A 696 12.15 -24.33 -8.11
C LYS A 696 13.63 -24.31 -7.76
N HIS A 697 14.28 -23.15 -7.76
CA HIS A 697 15.71 -23.06 -7.54
C HIS A 697 16.07 -23.43 -6.10
N GLU A 698 15.45 -22.76 -5.14
CA GLU A 698 15.62 -22.98 -3.70
C GLU A 698 15.14 -24.39 -3.30
N CYS A 699 14.02 -24.85 -3.89
CA CYS A 699 13.52 -26.21 -3.66
C CYS A 699 14.53 -27.29 -4.07
N ASN A 700 15.19 -27.11 -5.22
CA ASN A 700 16.15 -28.08 -5.72
C ASN A 700 17.42 -28.08 -4.86
N GLN A 701 17.92 -26.90 -4.50
CA GLN A 701 19.08 -26.78 -3.60
C GLN A 701 18.80 -27.40 -2.23
N ALA A 702 17.65 -27.10 -1.63
CA ALA A 702 17.25 -27.67 -0.35
C ALA A 702 17.18 -29.21 -0.42
N LYS A 703 16.66 -29.77 -1.52
CA LYS A 703 16.60 -31.22 -1.73
C LYS A 703 17.99 -31.85 -1.85
N GLU A 704 18.88 -31.19 -2.59
CA GLU A 704 20.27 -31.64 -2.79
C GLU A 704 21.04 -31.65 -1.47
N TYR A 705 20.99 -30.53 -0.73
CA TYR A 705 21.64 -30.43 0.58
C TYR A 705 21.06 -31.37 1.61
N TYR A 706 19.74 -31.55 1.63
CA TYR A 706 19.10 -32.54 2.50
C TYR A 706 19.62 -33.95 2.20
N LYS A 707 19.74 -34.32 0.92
CA LYS A 707 20.30 -35.61 0.52
C LYS A 707 21.76 -35.74 0.95
N ARG A 708 22.58 -34.72 0.70
CA ARG A 708 24.00 -34.72 1.07
C ARG A 708 24.19 -34.88 2.58
N TYR A 709 23.47 -34.09 3.38
CA TYR A 709 23.50 -34.21 4.84
C TYR A 709 23.15 -35.63 5.31
N LEU A 710 22.09 -36.24 4.77
CA LEU A 710 21.72 -37.61 5.14
C LEU A 710 22.76 -38.66 4.69
N GLN A 711 23.42 -38.44 3.57
CA GLN A 711 24.50 -39.31 3.10
C GLN A 711 25.70 -39.24 4.04
N GLU A 712 26.15 -38.03 4.40
CA GLU A 712 27.25 -37.86 5.36
C GLU A 712 26.88 -38.41 6.74
N GLU A 713 25.64 -38.20 7.20
CA GLU A 713 25.17 -38.78 8.46
C GLU A 713 25.22 -40.31 8.43
N SER A 714 24.74 -40.90 7.35
CA SER A 714 24.74 -42.36 7.15
C SER A 714 26.17 -42.91 7.08
N ALA A 715 27.09 -42.22 6.41
CA ALA A 715 28.50 -42.61 6.34
C ALA A 715 29.19 -42.54 7.71
N LEU A 716 28.81 -41.57 8.55
CA LEU A 716 29.29 -41.49 9.92
C LEU A 716 28.69 -42.60 10.78
N ARG A 717 27.36 -42.80 10.74
CA ARG A 717 26.66 -43.78 11.59
C ARG A 717 26.93 -45.24 11.23
N ASN A 718 27.17 -45.55 9.96
CA ASN A 718 27.42 -46.91 9.49
C ASN A 718 28.92 -47.26 9.40
N GLY A 719 29.81 -46.32 9.72
CA GLY A 719 31.25 -46.61 9.74
C GLY A 719 31.64 -47.45 10.95
N ASN A 720 32.75 -48.20 10.83
CA ASN A 720 33.24 -49.04 11.91
C ASN A 720 33.82 -48.18 13.05
N GLU A 721 33.10 -48.10 14.17
CA GLU A 721 33.52 -47.31 15.35
C GLU A 721 34.87 -47.78 15.93
N SER A 722 35.18 -49.08 15.84
CA SER A 722 36.42 -49.65 16.38
C SER A 722 37.67 -49.21 15.61
N GLU A 723 37.54 -48.93 14.30
CA GLU A 723 38.64 -48.46 13.45
C GLU A 723 38.85 -46.94 13.57
N ARG A 724 37.79 -46.18 13.84
CA ARG A 724 37.85 -44.71 13.97
C ARG A 724 38.31 -44.23 15.34
N GLY A 725 38.16 -45.06 16.38
CA GLY A 725 38.60 -44.75 17.74
C GLY A 725 37.69 -43.77 18.50
N TRP A 726 36.49 -43.48 18.00
CA TRP A 726 35.49 -42.64 18.67
C TRP A 726 34.06 -43.09 18.29
N THR A 727 33.10 -42.88 19.20
CA THR A 727 31.67 -43.14 18.97
C THR A 727 30.89 -41.84 18.78
N TRP A 728 29.69 -41.90 18.19
CA TRP A 728 28.86 -40.71 17.98
C TRP A 728 28.66 -39.89 19.27
N ASP A 729 28.38 -40.55 20.38
CA ASP A 729 28.12 -39.89 21.67
C ASP A 729 29.40 -39.25 22.25
N MET A 730 30.56 -39.87 22.07
CA MET A 730 31.86 -39.29 22.44
C MET A 730 32.21 -38.05 21.59
N ALA A 731 31.75 -38.02 20.34
CA ALA A 731 31.99 -36.90 19.44
C ALA A 731 31.15 -35.66 19.77
N VAL A 732 29.97 -35.83 20.39
CA VAL A 732 29.04 -34.72 20.67
C VAL A 732 29.75 -33.61 21.46
N GLY A 733 29.58 -32.37 21.01
CA GLY A 733 30.24 -31.19 21.56
C GLY A 733 31.57 -30.86 20.88
N ARG A 734 32.21 -31.84 20.22
CA ARG A 734 33.56 -31.75 19.63
C ARG A 734 33.62 -32.11 18.15
N PHE A 735 32.48 -32.16 17.45
CA PHE A 735 32.40 -32.56 16.03
C PHE A 735 33.46 -31.84 15.17
N TRP A 736 33.60 -30.52 15.30
CA TRP A 736 34.57 -29.78 14.48
C TRP A 736 36.05 -30.21 14.67
N GLY A 737 36.41 -30.68 15.87
CA GLY A 737 37.73 -31.20 16.18
C GLY A 737 38.02 -32.55 15.51
N ILE A 738 36.97 -33.27 15.10
CA ILE A 738 37.06 -34.57 14.44
C ILE A 738 36.91 -34.34 12.93
N THR A 739 38.01 -34.53 12.21
CA THR A 739 38.12 -34.24 10.76
C THR A 739 37.03 -34.93 9.96
N GLU A 740 36.71 -36.19 10.28
CA GLU A 740 35.73 -37.02 9.59
C GLU A 740 34.30 -36.45 9.68
N THR A 741 33.98 -35.69 10.73
CA THR A 741 32.62 -35.13 10.88
C THR A 741 32.44 -33.76 10.24
N ARG A 742 33.50 -33.16 9.69
CA ARG A 742 33.45 -31.81 9.10
C ARG A 742 32.56 -31.75 7.87
N ASP A 743 32.60 -32.75 7.00
CA ASP A 743 31.76 -32.80 5.80
C ASP A 743 30.27 -32.86 6.16
N TYR A 744 29.93 -33.59 7.22
CA TYR A 744 28.59 -33.63 7.79
C TYR A 744 28.14 -32.25 8.34
N MET A 745 28.98 -31.58 9.11
CA MET A 745 28.70 -30.25 9.67
C MET A 745 28.55 -29.20 8.56
N GLN A 746 29.40 -29.26 7.54
CA GLN A 746 29.36 -28.43 6.33
C GLN A 746 28.09 -28.66 5.51
N ALA A 747 27.70 -29.92 5.29
CA ALA A 747 26.46 -30.26 4.59
C ALA A 747 25.21 -29.74 5.34
N ARG A 748 25.19 -29.84 6.68
CA ARG A 748 24.12 -29.25 7.49
C ARG A 748 24.08 -27.73 7.43
N PHE A 749 25.24 -27.07 7.46
CA PHE A 749 25.30 -25.61 7.33
C PHE A 749 24.78 -25.14 5.97
N GLY A 750 25.16 -25.82 4.89
CA GLY A 750 24.61 -25.55 3.55
C GLY A 750 23.09 -25.74 3.53
N TYR A 751 22.56 -26.79 4.16
CA TYR A 751 21.12 -27.00 4.27
C TYR A 751 20.42 -25.87 5.03
N ILE A 752 20.97 -25.43 6.17
CA ILE A 752 20.48 -24.26 6.93
C ILE A 752 20.38 -23.03 6.03
N GLY A 753 21.40 -22.75 5.22
CA GLY A 753 21.41 -21.64 4.28
C GLY A 753 20.27 -21.73 3.25
N THR A 754 20.05 -22.90 2.66
CA THR A 754 18.94 -23.11 1.71
C THR A 754 17.56 -22.93 2.37
N LEU A 755 17.40 -23.35 3.63
CA LEU A 755 16.17 -23.21 4.38
C LEU A 755 15.90 -21.74 4.74
N MET A 756 16.93 -20.99 5.14
CA MET A 756 16.79 -19.56 5.46
C MET A 756 16.43 -18.71 4.23
N ALA A 757 16.79 -19.17 3.03
CA ALA A 757 16.37 -18.55 1.76
C ALA A 757 14.89 -18.81 1.42
N ILE A 758 14.27 -19.86 1.99
CA ILE A 758 12.85 -20.14 1.84
C ILE A 758 12.09 -19.38 2.93
N ASP A 759 11.39 -18.32 2.53
CA ASP A 759 10.73 -17.36 3.43
C ASP A 759 9.39 -17.90 4.03
N THR A 760 9.42 -19.07 4.68
CA THR A 760 8.26 -19.71 5.34
C THR A 760 8.55 -20.06 6.80
N VAL A 761 7.52 -20.04 7.66
CA VAL A 761 7.65 -20.36 9.09
C VAL A 761 8.24 -21.76 9.30
N ASP A 762 7.75 -22.78 8.59
CA ASP A 762 8.28 -24.14 8.71
C ASP A 762 9.74 -24.26 8.26
N ALA A 763 10.17 -23.53 7.22
CA ALA A 763 11.57 -23.55 6.80
C ALA A 763 12.48 -22.95 7.88
N ILE A 764 12.05 -21.87 8.52
CA ILE A 764 12.79 -21.24 9.62
C ILE A 764 12.76 -22.10 10.89
N GLU A 765 11.67 -22.79 11.18
CA GLU A 765 11.58 -23.75 12.30
C GLU A 765 12.56 -24.92 12.10
N VAL A 766 12.55 -25.54 10.91
CA VAL A 766 13.48 -26.62 10.58
C VAL A 766 14.92 -26.11 10.60
N SER A 767 15.17 -24.92 10.04
CA SER A 767 16.49 -24.28 10.08
C SER A 767 16.98 -24.07 11.51
N LEU A 768 16.13 -23.51 12.39
CA LEU A 768 16.46 -23.30 13.80
C LEU A 768 16.76 -24.61 14.52
N SER A 769 16.01 -25.68 14.24
CA SER A 769 16.27 -27.00 14.83
C SER A 769 17.67 -27.52 14.45
N HIS A 770 18.08 -27.37 13.19
CA HIS A 770 19.44 -27.73 12.74
C HIS A 770 20.50 -26.82 13.35
N GLN A 771 20.24 -25.52 13.49
CA GLN A 771 21.17 -24.58 14.12
C GLN A 771 21.43 -24.96 15.59
N LEU A 772 20.37 -25.23 16.35
CA LEU A 772 20.48 -25.64 17.76
C LEU A 772 21.16 -27.00 17.92
N ASP A 773 20.86 -27.96 17.05
CA ASP A 773 21.54 -29.26 17.10
C ASP A 773 23.01 -29.13 16.69
N MET A 774 23.35 -28.29 15.70
CA MET A 774 24.76 -28.03 15.35
C MET A 774 25.53 -27.37 16.50
N LEU A 775 24.91 -26.45 17.24
CA LEU A 775 25.49 -25.88 18.46
C LEU A 775 25.67 -26.94 19.56
N ARG A 776 24.76 -27.91 19.68
CA ARG A 776 24.94 -29.07 20.57
C ARG A 776 26.09 -29.97 20.13
N LEU A 777 26.22 -30.23 18.84
CA LEU A 777 27.27 -31.08 18.24
C LEU A 777 28.65 -30.41 18.30
N CYS A 778 28.71 -29.08 18.28
CA CYS A 778 29.92 -28.29 18.37
C CYS A 778 29.69 -27.10 19.31
N ARG A 779 29.93 -27.30 20.62
CA ARG A 779 29.63 -26.28 21.64
C ARG A 779 30.44 -24.99 21.41
N GLY A 780 31.68 -25.12 20.95
CA GLY A 780 32.59 -24.01 20.64
C GLY A 780 32.19 -23.18 19.41
N ASP A 781 31.19 -23.63 18.64
CA ASP A 781 30.63 -22.93 17.48
C ASP A 781 31.68 -22.47 16.45
N ASN A 782 32.54 -23.39 16.01
CA ASN A 782 33.61 -23.09 15.05
C ASN A 782 33.09 -22.61 13.68
N MET A 783 31.83 -22.85 13.36
CA MET A 783 31.19 -22.43 12.10
C MET A 783 30.38 -21.13 12.23
N GLY A 784 30.30 -20.53 13.42
CA GLY A 784 29.61 -19.25 13.64
C GLY A 784 28.08 -19.32 13.55
N ILE A 785 27.48 -20.49 13.83
CA ILE A 785 26.04 -20.74 13.84
C ILE A 785 25.31 -19.79 14.80
N ARG A 786 25.94 -19.41 15.92
CA ARG A 786 25.35 -18.51 16.94
C ARG A 786 24.97 -17.13 16.40
N SER A 787 25.52 -16.73 15.25
CA SER A 787 25.19 -15.46 14.59
C SER A 787 23.84 -15.50 13.87
N TYR A 788 23.34 -16.68 13.52
CA TYR A 788 22.07 -16.85 12.79
C TYR A 788 20.90 -17.15 13.74
N THR A 789 21.16 -17.96 14.76
CA THR A 789 20.18 -18.50 15.73
C THR A 789 19.23 -17.47 16.33
N PRO A 790 19.69 -16.35 16.92
CA PRO A 790 18.77 -15.42 17.56
C PRO A 790 17.82 -14.75 16.56
N HIS A 791 18.21 -14.64 15.29
CA HIS A 791 17.36 -14.01 14.29
C HIS A 791 16.29 -14.98 13.79
N SER A 792 16.60 -16.25 13.62
CA SER A 792 15.59 -17.29 13.40
C SER A 792 14.58 -17.35 14.55
N MET A 793 15.03 -17.29 15.81
CA MET A 793 14.15 -17.25 16.98
C MET A 793 13.22 -16.03 16.97
N LEU A 794 13.73 -14.83 16.65
CA LEU A 794 12.92 -13.62 16.55
C LEU A 794 11.83 -13.71 15.46
N ARG A 795 12.15 -14.28 14.30
CA ARG A 795 11.19 -14.49 13.20
C ARG A 795 10.07 -15.46 13.57
N LEU A 796 10.34 -16.41 14.45
CA LEU A 796 9.37 -17.37 15.00
C LEU A 796 8.58 -16.82 16.20
N GLY A 797 8.88 -15.60 16.65
CA GLY A 797 8.23 -14.99 17.81
C GLY A 797 8.68 -15.58 19.16
N ARG A 798 9.82 -16.28 19.19
CA ARG A 798 10.43 -16.86 20.41
C ARG A 798 11.31 -15.80 21.09
N ASP A 799 10.69 -14.70 21.52
CA ASP A 799 11.41 -13.50 21.97
C ASP A 799 12.13 -13.73 23.31
N GLN A 800 11.50 -14.42 24.26
CA GLN A 800 12.15 -14.78 25.53
C GLN A 800 13.37 -15.69 25.32
N GLU A 801 13.23 -16.73 24.49
CA GLU A 801 14.34 -17.65 24.19
C GLU A 801 15.49 -16.93 23.47
N THR A 802 15.16 -15.97 22.60
CA THR A 802 16.18 -15.12 21.97
C THR A 802 16.99 -14.38 23.03
N TYR A 803 16.32 -13.77 24.01
CA TYR A 803 16.99 -13.02 25.07
C TYR A 803 17.89 -13.92 25.90
N ASP A 804 17.36 -15.06 26.37
CA ASP A 804 18.08 -16.03 27.18
C ASP A 804 19.32 -16.56 26.44
N PHE A 805 19.16 -16.88 25.15
CA PHE A 805 20.24 -17.34 24.28
C PHE A 805 21.36 -16.29 24.17
N VAL A 806 21.02 -15.06 23.77
CA VAL A 806 22.01 -14.01 23.58
C VAL A 806 22.67 -13.61 24.90
N LYS A 807 21.90 -13.58 26.00
CA LYS A 807 22.42 -13.33 27.35
C LYS A 807 23.42 -14.39 27.77
N TRP A 808 23.13 -15.67 27.54
CA TRP A 808 24.04 -16.75 27.90
C TRP A 808 25.37 -16.61 27.15
N TRP A 809 25.35 -16.34 25.85
CA TRP A 809 26.55 -16.10 25.05
C TRP A 809 27.32 -14.84 25.48
N ALA A 810 26.64 -13.76 25.83
CA ALA A 810 27.29 -12.51 26.25
C ALA A 810 27.95 -12.58 27.65
N MET A 811 27.56 -13.55 28.49
CA MET A 811 28.06 -13.70 29.85
C MET A 811 29.00 -14.90 30.02
N THR A 812 28.66 -16.04 29.42
CA THR A 812 29.34 -17.33 29.67
C THR A 812 30.38 -17.64 28.61
N ALA A 813 30.07 -17.40 27.34
CA ALA A 813 30.98 -17.72 26.23
C ALA A 813 32.19 -16.78 26.13
N GLU A 814 32.19 -15.69 26.89
CA GLU A 814 33.31 -14.76 27.01
C GLU A 814 34.22 -15.06 28.20
N ASP A 815 33.88 -16.04 29.05
CA ASP A 815 34.80 -16.54 30.06
C ASP A 815 35.91 -17.36 29.36
N SER A 816 37.14 -16.83 29.40
CA SER A 816 38.30 -17.48 28.81
C SER A 816 38.63 -18.85 29.42
N HIS A 817 38.06 -19.17 30.57
CA HIS A 817 38.24 -20.44 31.28
C HIS A 817 37.10 -21.43 31.04
N TYR A 818 36.08 -21.07 30.25
CA TYR A 818 34.99 -21.99 29.94
C TYR A 818 35.50 -23.13 29.04
N ASP A 819 35.50 -24.36 29.56
CA ASP A 819 35.89 -25.53 28.79
C ASP A 819 34.74 -25.98 27.88
N TRP A 820 34.84 -25.64 26.60
CA TRP A 820 33.88 -26.05 25.57
C TRP A 820 33.79 -27.57 25.39
N GLY A 821 34.82 -28.30 25.78
CA GLY A 821 34.89 -29.75 25.71
C GLY A 821 34.23 -30.45 26.90
N ASP A 822 33.98 -29.75 28.00
CA ASP A 822 33.30 -30.31 29.17
C ASP A 822 31.79 -30.30 28.95
N MET A 823 31.21 -31.51 28.88
CA MET A 823 29.78 -31.71 28.63
C MET A 823 28.91 -31.47 29.86
N GLU A 824 29.50 -31.51 31.06
CA GLU A 824 28.81 -31.31 32.35
C GLU A 824 28.61 -29.82 32.68
N LEU A 825 29.36 -28.92 32.03
CA LEU A 825 29.20 -27.49 32.26
C LEU A 825 27.84 -26.95 31.75
N PRO A 826 27.23 -25.98 32.46
CA PRO A 826 25.94 -25.41 32.09
C PRO A 826 25.93 -24.74 30.71
N TYR A 827 25.32 -25.39 29.72
CA TYR A 827 25.28 -24.91 28.33
C TYR A 827 23.89 -24.39 27.93
N MET A 828 23.81 -23.13 27.48
CA MET A 828 22.57 -22.44 27.06
C MET A 828 21.37 -22.66 28.01
N HIS A 829 21.66 -22.65 29.31
CA HIS A 829 20.74 -23.10 30.37
C HIS A 829 19.82 -22.00 30.91
N LEU A 830 20.08 -20.73 30.56
CA LEU A 830 19.25 -19.61 31.00
C LEU A 830 17.82 -19.75 30.48
N LYS A 831 16.84 -19.46 31.34
CA LYS A 831 15.40 -19.51 31.02
C LYS A 831 14.64 -18.44 31.77
N GLY A 832 13.86 -17.64 31.04
CA GLY A 832 12.96 -16.64 31.63
C GLY A 832 13.70 -15.45 32.24
N GLU A 833 14.86 -15.10 31.70
CA GLU A 833 15.65 -13.96 32.18
C GLU A 833 14.92 -12.63 31.92
N ASP A 834 15.15 -11.63 32.77
CA ASP A 834 14.48 -10.34 32.64
C ASP A 834 14.92 -9.58 31.37
N ALA A 835 14.12 -9.67 30.32
CA ALA A 835 14.38 -8.97 29.06
C ALA A 835 14.25 -7.43 29.17
N PHE A 836 13.83 -6.85 30.30
CA PHE A 836 13.82 -5.40 30.54
C PHE A 836 15.08 -4.89 31.26
N GLU A 837 15.98 -5.77 31.70
CA GLU A 837 17.20 -5.37 32.39
C GLU A 837 18.17 -4.58 31.49
N GLY A 838 19.19 -3.98 32.13
CA GLY A 838 20.22 -3.17 31.47
C GLY A 838 20.98 -3.92 30.37
N VAL A 839 21.40 -3.16 29.35
CA VAL A 839 22.03 -3.68 28.12
C VAL A 839 23.56 -3.65 28.14
N ASP A 840 24.18 -3.24 29.25
CA ASP A 840 25.62 -3.00 29.32
C ASP A 840 26.45 -4.25 28.99
N LYS A 841 25.95 -5.43 29.37
CA LYS A 841 26.54 -6.73 29.01
C LYS A 841 26.64 -6.99 27.50
N PHE A 842 25.75 -6.41 26.71
CA PHE A 842 25.74 -6.54 25.25
C PHE A 842 26.50 -5.41 24.55
N ALA A 843 26.73 -4.29 25.24
CA ALA A 843 27.38 -3.10 24.71
C ALA A 843 28.92 -3.16 24.77
N LYS A 844 29.51 -4.36 24.82
CA LYS A 844 30.97 -4.56 24.88
C LYS A 844 31.63 -4.25 23.54
N ARG A 845 32.84 -3.68 23.58
CA ARG A 845 33.59 -3.24 22.39
C ARG A 845 33.80 -4.37 21.36
N PHE A 846 34.12 -5.58 21.82
CA PHE A 846 34.37 -6.75 20.96
C PHE A 846 33.22 -7.77 20.93
N GLY A 847 32.03 -7.40 21.43
CA GLY A 847 30.86 -8.29 21.39
C GLY A 847 30.32 -8.48 19.96
N SER A 848 29.72 -9.64 19.70
CA SER A 848 29.14 -10.02 18.40
C SER A 848 28.17 -8.96 17.84
N LEU A 849 28.43 -8.50 16.61
CA LEU A 849 27.55 -7.56 15.90
C LEU A 849 26.15 -8.16 15.69
N SER A 850 26.06 -9.45 15.36
CA SER A 850 24.78 -10.15 15.23
C SER A 850 23.97 -10.08 16.54
N HIS A 851 24.58 -10.45 17.66
CA HIS A 851 23.89 -10.44 18.96
C HIS A 851 23.42 -9.03 19.35
N LYS A 852 24.22 -8.01 19.06
CA LYS A 852 23.81 -6.62 19.24
C LYS A 852 22.61 -6.25 18.37
N MET A 853 22.55 -6.72 17.13
CA MET A 853 21.39 -6.53 16.24
C MET A 853 20.14 -7.27 16.75
N ALA A 854 20.28 -8.51 17.25
CA ALA A 854 19.17 -9.26 17.86
C ALA A 854 18.57 -8.52 19.05
N VAL A 855 19.42 -8.14 20.02
CA VAL A 855 18.99 -7.45 21.23
C VAL A 855 18.40 -6.08 20.89
N SER A 856 18.97 -5.36 19.93
CA SER A 856 18.42 -4.09 19.46
C SER A 856 16.99 -4.27 18.93
N LEU A 857 16.74 -5.27 18.09
CA LEU A 857 15.39 -5.55 17.58
C LEU A 857 14.44 -5.96 18.70
N LEU A 858 14.87 -6.85 19.59
CA LEU A 858 14.07 -7.30 20.72
C LEU A 858 13.63 -6.13 21.61
N LYS A 859 14.57 -5.26 22.00
CA LYS A 859 14.26 -4.07 22.82
C LYS A 859 13.30 -3.12 22.10
N VAL A 860 13.45 -2.98 20.78
CA VAL A 860 12.51 -2.21 19.94
C VAL A 860 11.12 -2.85 19.90
N ARG A 861 11.02 -4.19 19.80
CA ARG A 861 9.74 -4.92 19.83
C ARG A 861 9.03 -4.73 21.16
N LEU A 862 9.74 -4.89 22.29
CA LEU A 862 9.21 -4.63 23.63
C LEU A 862 8.70 -3.18 23.75
N TYR A 863 9.46 -2.21 23.24
CA TYR A 863 9.06 -0.80 23.24
C TYR A 863 7.77 -0.55 22.45
N LEU A 864 7.67 -1.14 21.25
CA LEU A 864 6.48 -1.00 20.41
C LEU A 864 5.24 -1.62 21.06
N ASP A 865 5.38 -2.78 21.71
CA ASP A 865 4.27 -3.43 22.42
C ASP A 865 3.77 -2.56 23.58
N LEU A 866 4.67 -1.97 24.39
CA LEU A 866 4.27 -1.05 25.46
C LEU A 866 3.62 0.23 24.92
N CYS A 867 4.11 0.76 23.80
CA CYS A 867 3.47 1.89 23.13
C CYS A 867 2.07 1.54 22.64
N ASP A 868 1.88 0.36 22.07
CA ASP A 868 0.59 -0.07 21.55
C ASP A 868 -0.41 -0.35 22.67
N LEU A 869 0.00 -0.93 23.80
CA LEU A 869 -0.85 -1.03 25.00
C LEU A 869 -1.35 0.34 25.46
N ARG A 870 -0.46 1.34 25.55
CA ARG A 870 -0.83 2.73 25.90
C ARG A 870 -1.73 3.38 24.85
N ASN A 871 -1.53 3.06 23.57
CA ASN A 871 -2.37 3.56 22.48
C ASN A 871 -3.78 2.98 22.53
N VAL A 872 -3.92 1.69 22.88
CA VAL A 872 -5.22 1.04 23.08
C VAL A 872 -5.98 1.72 24.22
N ASP A 873 -5.33 1.97 25.36
CA ASP A 873 -5.98 2.73 26.44
C ASP A 873 -6.34 4.14 26.01
N ARG A 874 -5.43 4.89 25.37
CA ARG A 874 -5.76 6.24 24.90
C ARG A 874 -6.94 6.25 23.92
N ALA A 875 -7.06 5.23 23.07
CA ALA A 875 -8.10 5.15 22.05
C ALA A 875 -9.46 4.67 22.60
N PHE A 876 -9.47 3.80 23.62
CA PHE A 876 -10.68 3.10 24.05
C PHE A 876 -11.07 3.29 25.52
N LYS A 877 -10.24 3.96 26.34
CA LYS A 877 -10.56 4.25 27.74
C LYS A 877 -11.83 5.11 27.83
N GLY A 878 -12.85 4.58 28.50
CA GLY A 878 -14.18 5.19 28.59
C GLY A 878 -15.08 5.00 27.36
N VAL A 879 -14.59 4.35 26.30
CA VAL A 879 -15.37 4.05 25.07
C VAL A 879 -15.81 2.58 25.05
N LEU A 880 -14.96 1.66 25.48
CA LEU A 880 -15.27 0.22 25.58
C LEU A 880 -15.20 -0.26 27.04
N PRO A 881 -16.00 -1.28 27.42
CA PRO A 881 -15.85 -1.96 28.70
C PRO A 881 -14.42 -2.48 28.90
N GLN A 882 -13.90 -2.38 30.14
CA GLN A 882 -12.50 -2.69 30.45
C GLN A 882 -12.09 -4.09 30.01
N ASN A 883 -12.96 -5.09 30.20
CA ASN A 883 -12.73 -6.47 29.77
C ASN A 883 -12.56 -6.62 28.24
N VAL A 884 -13.22 -5.79 27.43
CA VAL A 884 -13.06 -5.79 25.97
C VAL A 884 -11.76 -5.08 25.58
N THR A 885 -11.44 -3.98 26.26
CA THR A 885 -10.16 -3.26 26.08
C THR A 885 -8.96 -4.16 26.41
N ASP A 886 -9.02 -4.91 27.51
CA ASP A 886 -7.96 -5.84 27.91
C ASP A 886 -7.82 -7.02 26.93
N ASN A 887 -8.94 -7.52 26.39
CA ASN A 887 -8.90 -8.49 25.29
C ASN A 887 -8.23 -7.91 24.04
N ILE A 888 -8.53 -6.66 23.66
CA ILE A 888 -7.86 -6.00 22.52
C ILE A 888 -6.36 -5.88 22.79
N LYS A 889 -5.96 -5.47 24.00
CA LYS A 889 -4.55 -5.38 24.40
C LYS A 889 -3.82 -6.71 24.23
N GLN A 890 -4.41 -7.82 24.66
CA GLN A 890 -3.83 -9.17 24.48
C GLN A 890 -3.56 -9.53 23.01
N HIS A 891 -4.37 -9.04 22.07
CA HIS A 891 -4.21 -9.33 20.64
C HIS A 891 -3.28 -8.36 19.90
N VAL A 892 -2.97 -7.22 20.52
CA VAL A 892 -2.13 -6.16 19.91
C VAL A 892 -0.64 -6.36 20.23
N VAL A 893 -0.34 -7.00 21.36
CA VAL A 893 1.02 -7.34 21.77
C VAL A 893 1.63 -8.38 20.82
N ARG A 894 2.89 -8.18 20.43
CA ARG A 894 3.61 -9.03 19.47
C ARG A 894 4.55 -10.03 20.13
N THR A 895 5.13 -9.65 21.26
CA THR A 895 6.15 -10.44 21.97
C THR A 895 5.50 -11.38 22.99
N ASP A 896 6.04 -12.59 23.09
CA ASP A 896 5.63 -13.55 24.13
C ASP A 896 5.93 -13.02 25.55
N ILE A 897 6.99 -12.22 25.71
CA ILE A 897 7.39 -11.57 26.96
C ILE A 897 6.30 -10.62 27.49
N VAL A 898 5.85 -9.65 26.68
CA VAL A 898 4.81 -8.69 27.12
C VAL A 898 3.46 -9.41 27.20
N GLY A 899 3.20 -10.37 26.32
CA GLY A 899 1.96 -11.15 26.31
C GLY A 899 1.77 -11.99 27.58
N ALA A 900 2.86 -12.49 28.17
CA ALA A 900 2.83 -13.24 29.42
C ALA A 900 2.64 -12.36 30.67
N ARG A 901 2.92 -11.05 30.58
CA ARG A 901 2.88 -10.10 31.70
C ARG A 901 1.51 -9.45 31.85
N ARG A 902 0.59 -10.13 32.55
CA ARG A 902 -0.77 -9.59 32.81
C ARG A 902 -0.77 -8.24 33.50
N ASP A 903 0.20 -8.00 34.38
CA ASP A 903 0.37 -6.72 35.08
C ASP A 903 0.56 -5.54 34.11
N LEU A 904 1.23 -5.76 32.97
CA LEU A 904 1.43 -4.74 31.95
C LEU A 904 0.19 -4.51 31.09
N ILE A 905 -0.63 -5.54 30.90
CA ILE A 905 -1.87 -5.50 30.10
C ILE A 905 -2.99 -4.83 30.89
N GLU A 906 -3.15 -5.21 32.16
CA GLU A 906 -4.25 -4.76 33.03
C GLU A 906 -3.96 -3.38 33.67
N ASN A 907 -2.69 -3.06 33.97
CA ASN A 907 -2.29 -1.81 34.64
C ASN A 907 -1.31 -0.97 33.81
N THR A 908 -1.75 -0.55 32.62
CA THR A 908 -0.93 0.20 31.68
C THR A 908 -0.44 1.54 32.24
N ASP A 909 -1.31 2.29 32.91
CA ASP A 909 -1.06 3.69 33.33
C ASP A 909 0.06 3.82 34.38
N GLY A 910 0.25 2.79 35.22
CA GLY A 910 1.29 2.79 36.26
C GLY A 910 2.58 2.06 35.85
N ALA A 911 2.46 0.88 35.25
CA ALA A 911 3.61 -0.02 35.05
C ALA A 911 4.42 0.25 33.78
N THR A 912 3.78 0.72 32.70
CA THR A 912 4.45 0.84 31.39
C THR A 912 5.32 2.09 31.25
N GLY A 913 4.98 3.19 31.93
CA GLY A 913 5.71 4.47 31.83
C GLY A 913 7.20 4.37 32.15
N PRO A 914 7.60 3.83 33.32
CA PRO A 914 9.00 3.64 33.67
C PRO A 914 9.75 2.71 32.71
N LEU A 915 9.11 1.62 32.28
CA LEU A 915 9.68 0.65 31.34
C LEU A 915 9.90 1.26 29.95
N VAL A 916 8.94 2.06 29.45
CA VAL A 916 9.09 2.81 28.20
C VAL A 916 10.30 3.75 28.29
N LYS A 917 10.47 4.47 29.39
CA LYS A 917 11.63 5.36 29.60
C LYS A 917 12.94 4.56 29.63
N ALA A 918 12.97 3.43 30.32
CA ALA A 918 14.14 2.55 30.37
C ALA A 918 14.50 1.98 28.99
N LEU A 919 13.50 1.48 28.24
CA LEU A 919 13.69 0.95 26.90
C LEU A 919 14.19 2.01 25.91
N LYS A 920 13.67 3.25 25.95
CA LYS A 920 14.20 4.35 25.14
C LYS A 920 15.71 4.53 25.37
N LYS A 921 16.15 4.55 26.63
CA LYS A 921 17.57 4.64 27.00
C LYS A 921 18.36 3.43 26.49
N GLN A 922 17.86 2.21 26.71
CA GLN A 922 18.51 0.97 26.28
C GLN A 922 18.66 0.89 24.76
N ILE A 923 17.61 1.24 23.99
CA ILE A 923 17.65 1.28 22.54
C ILE A 923 18.68 2.29 22.06
N THR A 924 18.71 3.50 22.62
CA THR A 924 19.74 4.50 22.27
C THR A 924 21.15 4.00 22.56
N THR A 925 21.37 3.34 23.70
CA THR A 925 22.67 2.73 24.02
C THR A 925 23.06 1.66 22.99
N MET A 926 22.14 0.75 22.66
CA MET A 926 22.40 -0.32 21.69
C MET A 926 22.65 0.21 20.29
N VAL A 927 21.86 1.18 19.83
CA VAL A 927 22.03 1.82 18.51
C VAL A 927 23.40 2.50 18.41
N LYS A 928 23.81 3.23 19.45
CA LYS A 928 25.14 3.81 19.53
C LYS A 928 26.23 2.73 19.49
N ASN A 929 26.07 1.66 20.26
CA ASN A 929 27.08 0.61 20.34
C ASN A 929 27.23 -0.20 19.03
N VAL A 930 26.13 -0.48 18.33
CA VAL A 930 26.17 -1.08 16.98
C VAL A 930 26.96 -0.19 16.03
N LYS A 931 26.74 1.14 16.08
CA LYS A 931 27.47 2.11 15.25
C LYS A 931 28.96 2.16 15.58
N GLU A 932 29.32 2.08 16.86
CA GLU A 932 30.71 2.03 17.33
C GLU A 932 31.40 0.71 16.95
N THR A 933 30.65 -0.40 16.91
CA THR A 933 31.16 -1.72 16.52
C THR A 933 31.37 -1.82 15.01
N ASN A 934 30.38 -1.37 14.24
CA ASN A 934 30.44 -1.36 12.78
C ASN A 934 29.69 -0.13 12.23
N SER A 935 30.45 0.86 11.78
CA SER A 935 29.92 2.14 11.32
C SER A 935 29.04 2.01 10.06
N HIS A 936 29.16 0.90 9.32
CA HIS A 936 28.40 0.62 8.11
C HIS A 936 27.04 -0.04 8.39
N MET A 937 26.83 -0.61 9.59
CA MET A 937 25.66 -1.44 9.89
C MET A 937 24.35 -0.69 9.70
N TRP A 938 24.16 0.45 10.39
CA TRP A 938 22.94 1.24 10.24
C TRP A 938 22.74 1.83 8.84
N PRO A 939 23.77 2.42 8.20
CA PRO A 939 23.68 2.80 6.79
C PRO A 939 23.21 1.66 5.88
N GLY A 940 23.72 0.44 6.05
CA GLY A 940 23.29 -0.75 5.30
C GLY A 940 21.83 -1.14 5.58
N MET A 941 21.39 -1.07 6.84
CA MET A 941 19.99 -1.31 7.23
C MET A 941 19.02 -0.29 6.62
N PHE A 942 19.41 0.97 6.50
CA PHE A 942 18.57 2.03 5.91
C PHE A 942 18.68 2.12 4.39
N ASN A 943 19.81 1.68 3.83
CA ASN A 943 20.09 1.74 2.40
C ASN A 943 20.72 0.43 1.91
N PRO A 944 19.89 -0.59 1.61
CA PRO A 944 20.35 -1.86 1.06
C PRO A 944 21.13 -1.76 -0.28
N ARG A 945 21.16 -0.58 -0.93
CA ARG A 945 21.97 -0.34 -2.14
C ARG A 945 23.47 -0.26 -1.87
N MET A 946 23.87 -0.12 -0.60
CA MET A 946 25.27 -0.11 -0.19
C MET A 946 25.88 -1.51 -0.09
N LEU A 947 25.05 -2.55 -0.24
CA LEU A 947 25.47 -3.94 -0.14
C LEU A 947 26.01 -4.40 -1.50
N PRO A 948 27.14 -5.13 -1.52
CA PRO A 948 27.63 -5.79 -2.73
C PRO A 948 26.64 -6.86 -3.20
N ASP A 949 26.68 -7.18 -4.50
CA ASP A 949 25.83 -8.20 -5.12
C ASP A 949 26.18 -9.63 -4.64
N GLU A 950 27.40 -9.82 -4.14
CA GLU A 950 27.91 -11.07 -3.60
C GLU A 950 28.26 -10.92 -2.12
N LEU A 951 28.00 -11.98 -1.34
CA LEU A 951 28.43 -12.04 0.06
C LEU A 951 29.94 -12.30 0.13
N PRO A 952 30.63 -11.71 1.13
CA PRO A 952 32.07 -11.88 1.29
C PRO A 952 32.42 -13.26 1.86
N ASP A 953 33.50 -13.86 1.36
CA ASP A 953 34.02 -15.15 1.86
C ASP A 953 34.64 -15.03 3.27
N ALA A 954 35.18 -13.85 3.58
CA ALA A 954 35.78 -13.52 4.86
C ALA A 954 35.49 -12.05 5.22
N TYR A 955 35.55 -11.74 6.51
CA TYR A 955 35.40 -10.38 7.00
C TYR A 955 36.40 -10.08 8.12
N THR A 956 36.60 -8.80 8.39
CA THR A 956 37.27 -8.33 9.60
C THR A 956 36.27 -7.55 10.46
N MET A 957 36.43 -7.57 11.78
CA MET A 957 35.50 -6.86 12.68
C MET A 957 35.45 -5.37 12.33
N GLY A 958 34.23 -4.83 12.20
CA GLY A 958 33.95 -3.46 11.81
C GLY A 958 33.95 -3.20 10.30
N SER A 959 34.24 -4.20 9.46
CA SER A 959 34.36 -4.03 8.02
C SER A 959 33.01 -4.00 7.29
N ARG A 960 33.01 -3.60 6.01
CA ARG A 960 31.80 -3.62 5.18
C ARG A 960 31.34 -5.06 4.93
N GLU A 961 32.27 -6.00 4.89
CA GLU A 961 32.02 -7.43 4.70
C GLU A 961 31.24 -8.00 5.90
N GLU A 962 31.66 -7.68 7.13
CA GLU A 962 30.96 -8.09 8.36
C GLU A 962 29.52 -7.55 8.39
N MET A 963 29.36 -6.28 8.00
CA MET A 963 28.05 -5.65 7.86
C MET A 963 27.19 -6.38 6.84
N THR A 964 27.73 -6.69 5.67
CA THR A 964 27.01 -7.35 4.58
C THR A 964 26.51 -8.73 5.02
N LEU A 965 27.40 -9.51 5.64
CA LEU A 965 27.07 -10.83 6.16
C LEU A 965 26.01 -10.70 7.27
N THR A 966 26.19 -9.80 8.23
CA THR A 966 25.24 -9.58 9.33
C THR A 966 23.87 -9.12 8.84
N TRP A 967 23.84 -8.25 7.84
CA TRP A 967 22.61 -7.80 7.22
C TRP A 967 21.83 -8.97 6.61
N SER A 968 22.50 -9.88 5.90
CA SER A 968 21.85 -10.98 5.18
C SER A 968 20.95 -11.85 6.06
N TYR A 969 21.42 -12.20 7.27
CA TYR A 969 20.67 -13.06 8.19
C TYR A 969 19.82 -12.27 9.22
N SER A 970 20.10 -10.98 9.46
CA SER A 970 19.34 -10.15 10.41
C SER A 970 18.18 -9.39 9.79
N PHE A 971 18.36 -8.87 8.59
CA PHE A 971 17.39 -7.98 7.94
C PHE A 971 15.98 -8.58 7.80
N PRO A 972 15.78 -9.89 7.50
CA PRO A 972 14.43 -10.47 7.44
C PRO A 972 13.64 -10.27 8.76
N ALA A 973 14.27 -10.48 9.91
CA ALA A 973 13.62 -10.29 11.21
C ALA A 973 13.23 -8.82 11.45
N TRP A 974 14.07 -7.87 11.04
CA TRP A 974 13.76 -6.44 11.12
C TRP A 974 12.62 -6.03 10.18
N ARG A 975 12.62 -6.56 8.96
CA ARG A 975 11.60 -6.31 7.93
C ARG A 975 10.22 -6.82 8.35
N GLU A 976 10.16 -7.95 9.05
CA GLU A 976 8.94 -8.55 9.58
C GLU A 976 8.33 -7.79 10.77
N ASN A 977 9.04 -6.79 11.31
CA ASN A 977 8.60 -5.95 12.43
C ASN A 977 8.43 -4.48 11.99
N PRO A 978 7.25 -4.10 11.45
CA PRO A 978 6.97 -2.74 11.03
C PRO A 978 7.18 -1.71 12.14
N GLY A 979 7.78 -0.57 11.80
CA GLY A 979 8.09 0.50 12.76
C GLY A 979 9.44 0.35 13.47
N SER A 980 10.09 -0.82 13.40
CA SER A 980 11.38 -1.07 14.08
C SER A 980 12.50 -0.12 13.64
N LEU A 981 12.70 0.03 12.32
CA LEU A 981 13.69 0.94 11.75
C LEU A 981 13.38 2.43 12.03
N ALA A 982 12.11 2.79 12.19
CA ALA A 982 11.71 4.14 12.57
C ALA A 982 12.16 4.46 14.00
N VAL A 983 12.02 3.50 14.93
CA VAL A 983 12.51 3.62 16.31
C VAL A 983 14.03 3.77 16.34
N VAL A 984 14.77 2.96 15.57
CA VAL A 984 16.23 3.08 15.46
C VAL A 984 16.67 4.44 14.90
N LYS A 985 15.98 4.95 13.88
CA LYS A 985 16.24 6.28 13.32
C LYS A 985 16.07 7.39 14.35
N MET A 986 15.03 7.31 15.19
CA MET A 986 14.81 8.27 16.29
C MET A 986 15.87 8.15 17.39
N ALA A 987 16.40 6.94 17.61
CA ALA A 987 17.47 6.68 18.57
C ALA A 987 18.88 7.09 18.07
N GLY A 988 18.99 7.69 16.88
CA GLY A 988 20.24 8.21 16.32
C GLY A 988 21.00 7.25 15.41
N GLY A 989 20.33 6.22 14.88
CA GLY A 989 20.96 5.24 13.97
C GLY A 989 21.17 5.75 12.55
N ALA A 990 20.41 6.77 12.10
CA ALA A 990 20.43 7.24 10.71
C ALA A 990 21.43 8.36 10.42
#